data_AF-A0ABD4X036-F1
#
_entry.id   AF-A0ABD4X036-F1
#
_cell.length_a   1.000
_cell.length_b   1.000
_cell.length_c   1.000
_cell.angle_alpha   90.00
_cell.angle_beta   90.00
_cell.angle_gamma   90.00
#
_symmetry.space_group_name_H-M   'P 1'
#
loop_
_entity.id
_entity.type
_entity.pdbx_description
1 polymer ?
#
loop_
_entity_poly.entity_id
_entity_poly.type
_entity_poly.pdbx_seq_one_letter_code
_entity_poly.pdbx_strand_id
1 'polypeptide(L)'
;MNSNMLSKEQEILNIFKESLKIESKVMTVDTLFCNPRKRRSIKEDPYYQRNYVWDEDKATYFIESILLGTEIPPLVFFSNDKITEVIDGRQRFETIERFINNKFHLTKKGLRVLKDLRKKTFDELNVEIQDIFWDTKLRIIEFSVLKNSQLTEQNEDFIKKEIFRRYNSGITPLQRAEVDKAYYINNDINEYFKNQISADKYIYTLLLDLFFVDREKERMKYNATLEKVMLKIRSLLVLHQIPIKYYSTLKGREEIKKLLFEVLANNIEEEELYYKQFIGKIEVLDSIKTLFDKKKLYSNRLVFESLFWALNVCEIEKVDFKIFKEDQFIAELIEYVSINISDFTLENHHFGKETLQRYVIVSKFFEEKFSIDFNLYLYNSTQFKEEQKELFNTTETDADKLSELETLRLNRPDAATTTIEDIMRQMMRKRFLLRPSYQRGEAINRAKASSLIESILLGIQLPPIFIYKRTDGISEVIDGQQRLLSILGYIGQSFIDEDGEIVFSEKNEYKLNKLKFFSELEGKKFNELPEELCNTIYEFNLSLVTIDAKINPTFDPIDLFIRLNNKPFPIRENTFEMWNSYIDKEIISLCKEKTKKYSSWFYARLNNSRMENEELFIILSYLDYKYHNKDTVVTDYLDIYQQRGKTSARIKDKGDITRTLDSALENEEVKKSFIKSLKNTEIFIKKTQTLLVDKNVENIESFLKTELEHIFQINKTSRRRTLQNFYLLWYLMKDVNQSMILRKRFEIKKEVKSIFLFIKTFIQDDESQLTDEFTAKAEQFIQKFKVSKRSINLNQEEKEYLIDSQKQTCPICQGILLNTDEIEVDHIIPLSVGGREAIANLQVTHKNCNRQKGNQMN
;
A
#
# COMPACT_ATOMS: atom_id res chain seq x y z
N MET A 1 -53.94 1.77 -3.36
CA MET A 1 -52.91 2.38 -4.21
C MET A 1 -51.56 2.10 -3.56
N ASN A 2 -50.96 0.95 -3.90
CA ASN A 2 -49.61 0.60 -3.42
C ASN A 2 -48.60 1.24 -4.37
N SER A 3 -48.02 2.36 -3.92
CA SER A 3 -46.81 2.90 -4.52
C SER A 3 -45.67 1.89 -4.34
N ASN A 4 -45.22 1.28 -5.44
CA ASN A 4 -44.00 0.49 -5.48
C ASN A 4 -42.84 1.37 -4.98
N MET A 5 -42.37 1.14 -3.75
CA MET A 5 -41.05 1.61 -3.35
C MET A 5 -40.04 0.83 -4.18
N LEU A 6 -39.36 1.52 -5.12
CA LEU A 6 -38.19 0.97 -5.79
C LEU A 6 -37.15 0.59 -4.73
N SER A 7 -36.40 -0.49 -4.96
CA SER A 7 -35.24 -0.77 -4.11
C SER A 7 -34.25 0.41 -4.21
N LYS A 8 -33.48 0.70 -3.15
CA LYS A 8 -32.44 1.76 -3.16
C LYS A 8 -31.51 1.62 -4.38
N GLU A 9 -31.24 0.39 -4.80
CA GLU A 9 -30.42 0.06 -5.97
C GLU A 9 -31.06 0.55 -7.28
N GLN A 10 -32.38 0.35 -7.45
CA GLN A 10 -33.12 0.80 -8.63
C GLN A 10 -33.25 2.33 -8.67
N GLU A 11 -33.41 2.98 -7.53
CA GLU A 11 -33.41 4.45 -7.45
C GLU A 11 -32.06 5.03 -7.92
N ILE A 12 -30.95 4.43 -7.48
CA ILE A 12 -29.59 4.85 -7.87
C ILE A 12 -29.31 4.55 -9.36
N LEU A 13 -29.78 3.40 -9.86
CA LEU A 13 -29.72 3.05 -11.28
C LEU A 13 -30.39 4.12 -12.16
N ASN A 14 -31.58 4.57 -11.78
CA ASN A 14 -32.29 5.62 -12.50
C ASN A 14 -31.53 6.95 -12.44
N ILE A 15 -30.90 7.27 -11.31
CA ILE A 15 -30.09 8.49 -11.20
C ILE A 15 -28.90 8.46 -12.15
N PHE A 16 -28.18 7.35 -12.26
CA PHE A 16 -27.05 7.23 -13.20
C PHE A 16 -27.48 7.37 -14.66
N LYS A 17 -28.65 6.84 -15.02
CA LYS A 17 -29.15 6.84 -16.40
C LYS A 17 -29.84 8.15 -16.79
N GLU A 18 -30.60 8.77 -15.88
CA GLU A 18 -31.53 9.84 -16.22
C GLU A 18 -31.16 11.21 -15.65
N SER A 19 -30.30 11.28 -14.63
CA SER A 19 -30.03 12.54 -13.89
C SER A 19 -28.61 13.08 -14.05
N LEU A 20 -27.71 12.34 -14.69
CA LEU A 20 -26.32 12.73 -14.90
C LEU A 20 -26.03 12.94 -16.39
N LYS A 21 -25.48 14.11 -16.73
CA LYS A 21 -24.90 14.38 -18.04
C LYS A 21 -23.39 14.18 -17.97
N ILE A 22 -22.86 13.30 -18.82
CA ILE A 22 -21.42 13.06 -18.93
C ILE A 22 -20.89 13.78 -20.17
N GLU A 23 -19.94 14.68 -19.98
CA GLU A 23 -19.30 15.42 -21.07
C GLU A 23 -17.79 15.19 -21.06
N SER A 24 -17.22 14.92 -22.23
CA SER A 24 -15.76 14.91 -22.44
C SER A 24 -15.33 16.24 -23.04
N LYS A 25 -14.43 16.95 -22.36
CA LYS A 25 -13.92 18.27 -22.73
C LYS A 25 -12.39 18.25 -22.82
N VAL A 26 -11.86 19.13 -23.64
CA VAL A 26 -10.42 19.36 -23.76
C VAL A 26 -10.15 20.82 -23.41
N MET A 27 -9.31 21.09 -22.41
CA MET A 27 -9.02 22.45 -21.93
C MET A 27 -7.51 22.64 -21.74
N THR A 28 -6.96 23.81 -22.08
CA THR A 28 -5.55 24.11 -21.80
C THR A 28 -5.29 24.23 -20.31
N VAL A 29 -4.03 24.01 -19.89
CA VAL A 29 -3.60 24.26 -18.50
C VAL A 29 -3.93 25.70 -18.11
N ASP A 30 -3.67 26.67 -19.01
CA ASP A 30 -4.03 28.06 -18.79
C ASP A 30 -5.53 28.25 -18.51
N THR A 31 -6.40 27.72 -19.37
CA THR A 31 -7.86 27.87 -19.18
C THR A 31 -8.35 27.27 -17.86
N LEU A 32 -7.71 26.18 -17.41
CA LEU A 32 -8.09 25.47 -16.20
C LEU A 32 -7.62 26.19 -14.93
N PHE A 33 -6.41 26.76 -14.91
CA PHE A 33 -5.78 27.31 -13.71
C PHE A 33 -5.79 28.84 -13.64
N CYS A 34 -5.72 29.54 -14.78
CA CYS A 34 -5.68 31.01 -14.84
C CYS A 34 -7.07 31.66 -14.87
N ASN A 35 -8.14 30.91 -15.17
CA ASN A 35 -9.51 31.45 -15.18
C ASN A 35 -10.05 31.61 -13.75
N PRO A 36 -10.24 32.84 -13.23
CA PRO A 36 -10.61 33.05 -11.82
C PRO A 36 -12.02 32.54 -11.47
N ARG A 37 -12.95 32.55 -12.44
CA ARG A 37 -14.33 32.08 -12.22
C ARG A 37 -14.37 30.57 -12.02
N LYS A 38 -13.66 29.82 -12.87
CA LYS A 38 -13.54 28.36 -12.74
C LYS A 38 -12.71 27.97 -11.52
N ARG A 39 -11.60 28.67 -11.25
CA ARG A 39 -10.74 28.37 -10.10
C ARG A 39 -11.48 28.45 -8.77
N ARG A 40 -12.37 29.44 -8.60
CA ARG A 40 -13.18 29.61 -7.39
C ARG A 40 -14.28 28.55 -7.24
N SER A 41 -14.78 27.98 -8.33
CA SER A 41 -15.82 26.95 -8.28
C SER A 41 -15.24 25.55 -8.06
N ILE A 42 -13.95 25.33 -8.34
CA ILE A 42 -13.30 24.03 -8.19
C ILE A 42 -12.90 23.79 -6.72
N LYS A 43 -13.47 22.75 -6.12
CA LYS A 43 -13.07 22.20 -4.83
C LYS A 43 -12.11 21.03 -5.05
N GLU A 44 -10.86 21.22 -4.68
CA GLU A 44 -9.76 20.27 -4.92
C GLU A 44 -9.58 19.22 -3.83
N ASP A 45 -10.16 19.42 -2.64
CA ASP A 45 -9.98 18.58 -1.46
C ASP A 45 -11.29 17.97 -0.92
N PRO A 46 -12.09 17.28 -1.75
CA PRO A 46 -13.29 16.63 -1.25
C PRO A 46 -12.94 15.63 -0.15
N TYR A 47 -13.80 15.54 0.87
CA TYR A 47 -13.47 14.83 2.10
C TYR A 47 -13.19 13.34 1.88
N TYR A 48 -13.77 12.71 0.85
CA TYR A 48 -13.59 11.29 0.54
C TYR A 48 -12.24 10.96 -0.12
N GLN A 49 -11.43 11.97 -0.46
CA GLN A 49 -10.10 11.74 -1.03
C GLN A 49 -8.97 11.76 0.01
N ARG A 50 -7.90 11.03 -0.32
CA ARG A 50 -6.64 11.06 0.44
C ARG A 50 -5.88 12.37 0.21
N ASN A 51 -4.95 12.65 1.12
CA ASN A 51 -4.03 13.78 1.00
C ASN A 51 -3.07 13.61 -0.20
N TYR A 52 -2.32 14.67 -0.53
CA TYR A 52 -1.26 14.58 -1.54
C TYR A 52 -0.15 13.62 -1.10
N VAL A 53 0.17 12.62 -1.93
CA VAL A 53 1.11 11.54 -1.61
C VAL A 53 2.28 11.41 -2.58
N TRP A 54 2.26 12.12 -3.72
CA TRP A 54 3.39 12.07 -4.66
C TRP A 54 4.63 12.69 -4.03
N ASP A 55 5.78 12.06 -4.24
CA ASP A 55 7.07 12.66 -3.97
C ASP A 55 7.45 13.62 -5.11
N GLU A 56 8.48 14.44 -4.88
CA GLU A 56 8.95 15.40 -5.88
C GLU A 56 9.46 14.72 -7.15
N ASP A 57 9.99 13.50 -7.05
CA ASP A 57 10.42 12.71 -8.20
C ASP A 57 9.24 12.33 -9.10
N LYS A 58 8.14 11.81 -8.53
CA LYS A 58 6.94 11.51 -9.32
C LYS A 58 6.24 12.76 -9.83
N ALA A 59 6.21 13.83 -9.03
CA ALA A 59 5.67 15.12 -9.43
C ALA A 59 6.43 15.66 -10.64
N THR A 60 7.76 15.63 -10.60
CA THR A 60 8.64 16.02 -11.70
C THR A 60 8.40 15.18 -12.95
N TYR A 61 8.29 13.85 -12.81
CA TYR A 61 8.00 12.95 -13.93
C TYR A 61 6.66 13.28 -14.62
N PHE A 62 5.67 13.72 -13.84
CA PHE A 62 4.39 14.16 -14.38
C PHE A 62 4.49 15.53 -15.07
N ILE A 63 5.26 16.48 -14.54
CA ILE A 63 5.51 17.76 -15.20
C ILE A 63 6.27 17.55 -16.51
N GLU A 64 7.28 16.66 -16.54
CA GLU A 64 7.98 16.29 -17.77
C GLU A 64 7.00 15.75 -18.83
N SER A 65 6.06 14.91 -18.42
CA SER A 65 5.00 14.40 -19.31
C SER A 65 4.14 15.51 -19.92
N ILE A 66 3.84 16.57 -19.17
CA ILE A 66 3.10 17.74 -19.67
C ILE A 66 3.94 18.50 -20.69
N LEU A 67 5.21 18.75 -20.38
CA LEU A 67 6.13 19.50 -21.25
C LEU A 67 6.37 18.77 -22.59
N LEU A 68 6.58 17.45 -22.54
CA LEU A 68 6.70 16.59 -23.72
C LEU A 68 5.39 16.47 -24.52
N GLY A 69 4.27 17.00 -24.00
CA GLY A 69 2.96 16.86 -24.62
C GLY A 69 2.45 15.43 -24.67
N THR A 70 3.00 14.53 -23.83
CA THR A 70 2.51 13.16 -23.72
C THR A 70 1.07 13.15 -23.24
N GLU A 71 0.27 12.24 -23.77
CA GLU A 71 -1.09 12.09 -23.30
C GLU A 71 -1.10 11.54 -21.87
N ILE A 72 -1.77 12.28 -20.98
CA ILE A 72 -1.97 11.87 -19.59
C ILE A 72 -3.40 11.35 -19.42
N PRO A 73 -3.68 10.51 -18.41
CA PRO A 73 -5.06 10.09 -18.17
C PRO A 73 -5.95 11.32 -17.94
N PRO A 74 -7.28 11.23 -18.15
CA PRO A 74 -8.16 12.38 -17.97
C PRO A 74 -8.29 12.78 -16.49
N LEU A 75 -8.61 14.04 -16.24
CA LEU A 75 -9.13 14.51 -14.95
C LEU A 75 -10.64 14.27 -14.92
N VAL A 76 -11.17 13.75 -13.81
CA VAL A 76 -12.60 13.46 -13.69
C VAL A 76 -13.22 14.41 -12.70
N PHE A 77 -14.17 15.23 -13.15
CA PHE A 77 -14.85 16.25 -12.34
C PHE A 77 -16.32 15.89 -12.12
N PHE A 78 -16.86 16.28 -10.97
CA PHE A 78 -18.29 16.30 -10.68
C PHE A 78 -18.74 17.74 -10.51
N SER A 79 -19.67 18.20 -11.34
CA SER A 79 -20.24 19.54 -11.20
C SER A 79 -21.69 19.46 -10.77
N ASN A 80 -22.00 20.16 -9.67
CA ASN A 80 -23.37 20.53 -9.32
C ASN A 80 -23.59 22.02 -9.59
N ASP A 81 -24.78 22.55 -9.31
CA ASP A 81 -25.13 23.96 -9.57
C ASP A 81 -24.26 24.98 -8.81
N LYS A 82 -23.48 24.54 -7.81
CA LYS A 82 -22.72 25.42 -6.91
C LYS A 82 -21.21 25.27 -7.04
N ILE A 83 -20.72 24.04 -7.13
CA ILE A 83 -19.30 23.69 -7.06
C ILE A 83 -18.94 22.56 -8.02
N THR A 84 -17.69 22.55 -8.45
CA THR A 84 -17.08 21.47 -9.22
C THR A 84 -16.06 20.74 -8.33
N GLU A 85 -16.26 19.48 -8.03
CA GLU A 85 -15.30 18.67 -7.27
C GLU A 85 -14.44 17.86 -8.23
N VAL A 86 -13.12 17.85 -8.01
CA VAL A 86 -12.24 16.89 -8.70
C VAL A 86 -12.51 15.53 -8.07
N ILE A 87 -13.07 14.54 -8.80
CA ILE A 87 -13.27 13.17 -8.29
C ILE A 87 -11.99 12.35 -8.47
N ASP A 88 -11.45 12.29 -9.69
CA ASP A 88 -10.20 11.57 -9.99
C ASP A 88 -9.18 12.50 -10.62
N GLY A 89 -7.91 12.28 -10.29
CA GLY A 89 -6.82 13.11 -10.77
C GLY A 89 -6.40 14.27 -9.86
N ARG A 90 -6.89 14.33 -8.61
CA ARG A 90 -6.43 15.33 -7.63
C ARG A 90 -4.91 15.44 -7.53
N GLN A 91 -4.19 14.31 -7.46
CA GLN A 91 -2.72 14.33 -7.38
C GLN A 91 -2.09 15.01 -8.60
N ARG A 92 -2.69 14.87 -9.79
CA ARG A 92 -2.24 15.51 -11.03
C ARG A 92 -2.57 17.01 -11.01
N PHE A 93 -3.81 17.34 -10.66
CA PHE A 93 -4.29 18.71 -10.53
C PHE A 93 -3.45 19.52 -9.53
N GLU A 94 -3.27 19.00 -8.31
CA GLU A 94 -2.48 19.64 -7.25
C GLU A 94 -0.99 19.71 -7.60
N THR A 95 -0.46 18.76 -8.39
CA THR A 95 0.93 18.85 -8.87
C THR A 95 1.15 20.02 -9.82
N ILE A 96 0.22 20.23 -10.78
CA ILE A 96 0.27 21.38 -11.69
C ILE A 96 0.22 22.68 -10.90
N GLU A 97 -0.74 22.77 -9.97
CA GLU A 97 -0.88 23.95 -9.11
C GLU A 97 0.36 24.21 -8.26
N ARG A 98 0.92 23.18 -7.64
CA ARG A 98 2.14 23.30 -6.84
C ARG A 98 3.32 23.75 -7.69
N PHE A 99 3.43 23.31 -8.93
CA PHE A 99 4.51 23.68 -9.83
C PHE A 99 4.41 25.15 -10.25
N ILE A 100 3.23 25.58 -10.73
CA ILE A 100 2.95 26.97 -11.11
C ILE A 100 3.20 27.94 -9.94
N ASN A 101 2.91 27.53 -8.70
CA ASN A 101 3.12 28.34 -7.50
C ASN A 101 4.53 28.18 -6.88
N ASN A 102 5.50 27.63 -7.64
CA ASN A 102 6.89 27.42 -7.22
C ASN A 102 7.05 26.67 -5.87
N LYS A 103 6.15 25.72 -5.57
CA LYS A 103 6.19 24.94 -4.31
C LYS A 103 7.21 23.80 -4.32
N PHE A 104 7.76 23.46 -5.48
CA PHE A 104 8.84 22.48 -5.63
C PHE A 104 9.62 22.76 -6.92
N HIS A 105 10.84 22.22 -7.01
CA HIS A 105 11.69 22.27 -8.20
C HIS A 105 11.76 20.89 -8.89
N LEU A 106 12.08 20.86 -10.18
CA LEU A 106 12.20 19.61 -10.92
C LEU A 106 13.40 18.79 -10.42
N THR A 107 13.21 17.52 -10.10
CA THR A 107 14.29 16.66 -9.57
C THR A 107 14.99 15.88 -10.68
N LYS A 108 16.29 15.62 -10.50
CA LYS A 108 17.06 14.81 -11.46
C LYS A 108 16.49 13.39 -11.65
N LYS A 109 15.91 12.80 -10.59
CA LYS A 109 15.35 11.45 -10.62
C LYS A 109 14.00 11.37 -11.32
N GLY A 110 13.24 12.46 -11.35
CA GLY A 110 11.96 12.53 -12.05
C GLY A 110 12.08 12.83 -13.54
N LEU A 111 13.19 13.42 -13.97
CA LEU A 111 13.45 13.75 -15.38
C LEU A 111 14.12 12.55 -16.07
N ARG A 112 13.50 12.03 -17.14
CA ARG A 112 14.09 11.01 -18.00
C ARG A 112 14.75 11.60 -19.24
N VAL A 113 14.04 12.53 -19.87
CA VAL A 113 14.40 13.14 -21.15
C VAL A 113 14.92 14.56 -20.89
N LEU A 114 14.18 15.38 -20.15
CA LEU A 114 14.46 16.81 -19.97
C LEU A 114 15.39 17.07 -18.78
N LYS A 115 16.53 16.36 -18.71
CA LYS A 115 17.46 16.37 -17.56
C LYS A 115 18.04 17.76 -17.21
N ASP A 116 17.98 18.71 -18.13
CA ASP A 116 18.52 20.06 -17.98
C ASP A 116 17.59 21.01 -17.23
N LEU A 117 16.32 20.65 -17.11
CA LEU A 117 15.37 21.39 -16.28
C LEU A 117 15.53 21.10 -14.79
N ARG A 118 16.51 20.27 -14.39
CA ARG A 118 16.78 19.93 -12.99
C ARG A 118 16.97 21.18 -12.13
N LYS A 119 16.43 21.13 -10.92
CA LYS A 119 16.44 22.18 -9.89
C LYS A 119 15.76 23.49 -10.30
N LYS A 120 15.15 23.59 -11.49
CA LYS A 120 14.38 24.77 -11.89
C LYS A 120 12.96 24.72 -11.30
N THR A 121 12.46 25.86 -10.86
CA THR A 121 11.03 26.09 -10.59
C THR A 121 10.32 26.61 -11.84
N PHE A 122 9.00 26.80 -11.79
CA PHE A 122 8.22 27.25 -12.95
C PHE A 122 8.70 28.62 -13.47
N ASP A 123 8.89 29.59 -12.57
CA ASP A 123 9.33 30.94 -12.94
C ASP A 123 10.77 30.99 -13.48
N GLU A 124 11.58 29.97 -13.19
CA GLU A 124 12.96 29.84 -13.66
C GLU A 124 13.04 29.14 -15.04
N LEU A 125 11.91 28.67 -15.58
CA LEU A 125 11.85 28.14 -16.94
C LEU A 125 11.87 29.28 -17.96
N ASN A 126 12.42 29.00 -19.15
CA ASN A 126 12.35 29.93 -20.28
C ASN A 126 10.88 30.18 -20.66
N VAL A 127 10.57 31.41 -21.11
CA VAL A 127 9.20 31.83 -21.47
C VAL A 127 8.55 30.87 -22.47
N GLU A 128 9.29 30.43 -23.49
CA GLU A 128 8.80 29.46 -24.48
C GLU A 128 8.37 28.11 -23.85
N ILE A 129 9.10 27.64 -22.83
CA ILE A 129 8.77 26.39 -22.10
C ILE A 129 7.54 26.62 -21.21
N GLN A 130 7.41 27.80 -20.62
CA GLN A 130 6.21 28.18 -19.87
C GLN A 130 4.98 28.23 -20.78
N ASP A 131 5.09 28.83 -21.96
CA ASP A 131 4.01 28.89 -22.95
C ASP A 131 3.60 27.48 -23.41
N ILE A 132 4.58 26.61 -23.70
CA ILE A 132 4.37 25.18 -23.99
C ILE A 132 3.56 24.49 -22.88
N PHE A 133 3.91 24.76 -21.62
CA PHE A 133 3.23 24.22 -20.46
C PHE A 133 1.78 24.73 -20.38
N TRP A 134 1.57 26.03 -20.57
CA TRP A 134 0.25 26.68 -20.53
C TRP A 134 -0.68 26.19 -21.63
N ASP A 135 -0.16 26.03 -22.86
CA ASP A 135 -0.90 25.62 -24.04
C ASP A 135 -1.21 24.12 -24.07
N THR A 136 -0.62 23.36 -23.14
CA THR A 136 -0.91 21.93 -23.03
C THR A 136 -2.38 21.70 -22.71
N LYS A 137 -3.08 21.03 -23.62
CA LYS A 137 -4.47 20.58 -23.45
C LYS A 137 -4.59 19.37 -22.51
N LEU A 138 -5.53 19.41 -21.60
CA LEU A 138 -5.87 18.34 -20.67
C LEU A 138 -7.28 17.83 -20.98
N ARG A 139 -7.46 16.50 -20.97
CA ARG A 139 -8.76 15.86 -21.13
C ARG A 139 -9.49 15.84 -19.80
N ILE A 140 -10.76 16.25 -19.81
CA ILE A 140 -11.61 16.36 -18.63
C ILE A 140 -12.91 15.63 -18.91
N ILE A 141 -13.25 14.69 -18.03
CA ILE A 141 -14.55 14.02 -18.03
C ILE A 141 -15.37 14.66 -16.92
N GLU A 142 -16.44 15.36 -17.28
CA GLU A 142 -17.27 16.10 -16.33
C GLU A 142 -18.65 15.44 -16.20
N PHE A 143 -18.98 15.03 -14.97
CA PHE A 143 -20.30 14.56 -14.58
C PHE A 143 -21.11 15.75 -14.06
N SER A 144 -22.08 16.22 -14.83
CA SER A 144 -22.96 17.33 -14.44
C SER A 144 -24.33 16.83 -14.03
N VAL A 145 -24.83 17.27 -12.88
CA VAL A 145 -26.23 17.03 -12.49
C VAL A 145 -27.15 17.82 -13.42
N LEU A 146 -28.17 17.18 -13.98
CA LEU A 146 -29.17 17.87 -14.79
C LEU A 146 -30.00 18.81 -13.91
N LYS A 147 -30.20 20.05 -14.35
CA LYS A 147 -30.87 21.13 -13.58
C LYS A 147 -32.28 20.78 -13.07
N ASN A 148 -32.94 19.80 -13.68
CA ASN A 148 -34.30 19.38 -13.33
C ASN A 148 -34.33 18.20 -12.34
N SER A 149 -33.18 17.60 -12.03
CA SER A 149 -33.06 16.47 -11.11
C SER A 149 -32.82 16.96 -9.68
N GLN A 150 -33.82 16.83 -8.81
CA GLN A 150 -33.64 17.09 -7.37
C GLN A 150 -32.90 15.91 -6.72
N LEU A 151 -31.58 15.90 -6.81
CA LEU A 151 -30.76 14.94 -6.06
C LEU A 151 -30.64 15.36 -4.60
N THR A 152 -30.89 14.43 -3.69
CA THR A 152 -30.58 14.63 -2.27
C THR A 152 -29.07 14.65 -2.06
N GLU A 153 -28.58 15.34 -1.03
CA GLU A 153 -27.14 15.40 -0.71
C GLU A 153 -26.55 13.99 -0.48
N GLN A 154 -27.36 13.06 0.05
CA GLN A 154 -26.96 11.68 0.28
C GLN A 154 -26.75 10.91 -1.04
N ASN A 155 -27.67 11.07 -2.00
CA ASN A 155 -27.56 10.40 -3.29
C ASN A 155 -26.38 10.98 -4.11
N GLU A 156 -26.17 12.31 -4.06
CA GLU A 156 -25.01 12.95 -4.69
C GLU A 156 -23.68 12.43 -4.11
N ASP A 157 -23.57 12.34 -2.77
CA ASP A 157 -22.39 11.80 -2.09
C ASP A 157 -22.11 10.35 -2.48
N PHE A 158 -23.15 9.53 -2.56
CA PHE A 158 -23.04 8.13 -2.98
C PHE A 158 -22.49 8.02 -4.42
N ILE A 159 -23.05 8.78 -5.37
CA ILE A 159 -22.62 8.77 -6.77
C ILE A 159 -21.16 9.18 -6.92
N LYS A 160 -20.74 10.25 -6.22
CA LYS A 160 -19.34 10.71 -6.22
C LYS A 160 -18.39 9.60 -5.79
N LYS A 161 -18.73 8.90 -4.69
CA LYS A 161 -17.95 7.77 -4.17
C LYS A 161 -17.94 6.58 -5.12
N GLU A 162 -19.07 6.32 -5.77
CA GLU A 162 -19.21 5.24 -6.76
C GLU A 162 -18.32 5.47 -7.98
N ILE A 163 -18.35 6.68 -8.55
CA ILE A 163 -17.48 7.08 -9.67
C ILE A 163 -16.01 7.00 -9.23
N PHE A 164 -15.68 7.60 -8.08
CA PHE A 164 -14.32 7.53 -7.52
C PHE A 164 -13.81 6.09 -7.41
N ARG A 165 -14.64 5.20 -6.87
CA ARG A 165 -14.31 3.80 -6.68
C ARG A 165 -14.04 3.11 -8.01
N ARG A 166 -14.92 3.26 -9.01
CA ARG A 166 -14.78 2.58 -10.32
C ARG A 166 -13.51 3.00 -11.06
N TYR A 167 -13.15 4.27 -10.98
CA TYR A 167 -11.91 4.78 -11.58
C TYR A 167 -10.64 4.30 -10.86
N ASN A 168 -10.72 4.04 -9.55
CA ASN A 168 -9.57 3.58 -8.76
C ASN A 168 -9.45 2.04 -8.64
N SER A 169 -10.56 1.30 -8.68
CA SER A 169 -10.61 -0.15 -8.43
C SER A 169 -10.14 -1.00 -9.62
N GLY A 170 -10.29 -0.49 -10.85
CA GLY A 170 -9.93 -1.18 -12.10
C GLY A 170 -8.44 -1.17 -12.43
N ILE A 171 -7.62 -0.40 -11.70
CA ILE A 171 -6.22 -0.16 -12.08
C ILE A 171 -5.29 -0.98 -11.17
N THR A 172 -4.65 -1.98 -11.74
CA THR A 172 -3.61 -2.75 -11.05
C THR A 172 -2.24 -2.15 -11.40
N PRO A 173 -1.42 -1.70 -10.44
CA PRO A 173 -0.10 -1.15 -10.75
C PRO A 173 0.79 -2.21 -11.41
N LEU A 174 1.75 -1.80 -12.24
CA LEU A 174 2.76 -2.73 -12.77
C LEU A 174 3.67 -3.23 -11.65
N GLN A 175 3.97 -4.53 -11.65
CA GLN A 175 5.06 -5.08 -10.86
C GLN A 175 6.41 -4.66 -11.43
N ARG A 176 7.45 -4.68 -10.61
CA ARG A 176 8.80 -4.28 -11.04
C ARG A 176 9.32 -5.09 -12.23
N ALA A 177 9.12 -6.40 -12.22
CA ALA A 177 9.51 -7.27 -13.33
C ALA A 177 8.77 -6.89 -14.63
N GLU A 178 7.51 -6.44 -14.54
CA GLU A 178 6.72 -6.01 -15.71
C GLU A 178 7.21 -4.66 -16.26
N VAL A 179 7.59 -3.72 -15.38
CA VAL A 179 8.20 -2.44 -15.80
C VAL A 179 9.54 -2.67 -16.48
N ASP A 180 10.37 -3.54 -15.91
CA ASP A 180 11.69 -3.83 -16.46
C ASP A 180 11.60 -4.60 -17.78
N LYS A 181 10.66 -5.55 -17.91
CA LYS A 181 10.38 -6.22 -19.18
C LYS A 181 10.13 -5.22 -20.30
N ALA A 182 9.27 -4.24 -20.06
CA ALA A 182 8.97 -3.19 -21.04
C ALA A 182 10.20 -2.35 -21.35
N TYR A 183 10.98 -1.98 -20.33
CA TYR A 183 12.15 -1.13 -20.49
C TYR A 183 13.31 -1.79 -21.25
N TYR A 184 13.58 -3.08 -21.03
CA TYR A 184 14.70 -3.83 -21.64
C TYR A 184 14.28 -4.66 -22.85
N ILE A 185 13.15 -4.36 -23.48
CA ILE A 185 12.64 -5.19 -24.57
C ILE A 185 13.48 -5.09 -25.83
N ASN A 186 14.03 -3.90 -26.12
CA ASN A 186 14.89 -3.64 -27.29
C ASN A 186 16.38 -3.70 -26.93
N ASN A 187 16.75 -4.45 -25.89
CA ASN A 187 18.13 -4.52 -25.42
C ASN A 187 18.75 -5.87 -25.83
N ASP A 188 19.76 -5.83 -26.70
CA ASP A 188 20.32 -7.00 -27.38
C ASP A 188 20.79 -8.09 -26.42
N ILE A 189 21.59 -7.73 -25.39
CA ILE A 189 22.04 -8.68 -24.37
C ILE A 189 20.87 -9.28 -23.56
N ASN A 190 19.87 -8.47 -23.19
CA ASN A 190 18.73 -8.96 -22.42
C ASN A 190 17.87 -9.93 -23.26
N GLU A 191 17.66 -9.62 -24.54
CA GLU A 191 16.93 -10.50 -25.47
C GLU A 191 17.70 -11.80 -25.73
N TYR A 192 19.01 -11.73 -25.96
CA TYR A 192 19.86 -12.90 -26.16
C TYR A 192 19.79 -13.87 -24.97
N PHE A 193 20.03 -13.37 -23.75
CA PHE A 193 19.95 -14.19 -22.53
C PHE A 193 18.55 -14.81 -22.37
N LYS A 194 17.50 -14.03 -22.62
CA LYS A 194 16.11 -14.50 -22.51
C LYS A 194 15.83 -15.64 -23.48
N ASN A 195 16.22 -15.50 -24.74
CA ASN A 195 16.01 -16.51 -25.78
C ASN A 195 16.77 -17.80 -25.44
N GLN A 196 18.05 -17.72 -25.09
CA GLN A 196 18.85 -18.89 -24.72
C GLN A 196 18.29 -19.63 -23.49
N ILE A 197 17.93 -18.90 -22.44
CA ILE A 197 17.38 -19.50 -21.20
C ILE A 197 15.99 -20.08 -21.45
N SER A 198 15.19 -19.46 -22.31
CA SER A 198 13.85 -19.97 -22.64
C SER A 198 13.90 -21.27 -23.45
N ALA A 199 14.94 -21.45 -24.27
CA ALA A 199 15.17 -22.64 -25.06
C ALA A 199 15.79 -23.78 -24.23
N ASP A 200 16.70 -23.45 -23.30
CA ASP A 200 17.37 -24.43 -22.44
C ASP A 200 16.63 -24.62 -21.10
N LYS A 201 15.77 -25.64 -21.07
CA LYS A 201 15.00 -26.01 -19.89
C LYS A 201 15.89 -26.43 -18.71
N TYR A 202 17.07 -27.01 -18.96
CA TYR A 202 17.98 -27.45 -17.90
C TYR A 202 18.58 -26.25 -17.17
N ILE A 203 19.15 -25.30 -17.92
CA ILE A 203 19.70 -24.06 -17.36
C ILE A 203 18.63 -23.26 -16.63
N TYR A 204 17.42 -23.19 -17.19
CA TYR A 204 16.30 -22.52 -16.55
C TYR A 204 15.95 -23.14 -15.19
N THR A 205 15.82 -24.47 -15.10
CA THR A 205 15.58 -25.16 -13.84
C THR A 205 16.72 -24.94 -12.84
N LEU A 206 17.96 -24.97 -13.31
CA LEU A 206 19.13 -24.75 -12.48
C LEU A 206 19.14 -23.35 -11.84
N LEU A 207 18.81 -22.31 -12.61
CA LEU A 207 18.70 -20.94 -12.09
C LEU A 207 17.60 -20.80 -11.02
N LEU A 208 16.46 -21.48 -11.22
CA LEU A 208 15.40 -21.52 -10.21
C LEU A 208 15.86 -22.20 -8.92
N ASP A 209 16.62 -23.27 -9.08
CA ASP A 209 17.09 -24.10 -7.99
C ASP A 209 18.22 -23.49 -7.17
N LEU A 210 19.00 -22.56 -7.75
CA LEU A 210 20.06 -21.84 -7.07
C LEU A 210 19.55 -20.56 -6.39
N PHE A 211 18.64 -19.81 -7.02
CA PHE A 211 18.32 -18.44 -6.61
C PHE A 211 16.89 -18.22 -6.08
N PHE A 212 15.99 -19.21 -6.18
CA PHE A 212 14.58 -19.08 -5.79
C PHE A 212 14.14 -20.14 -4.76
N VAL A 213 13.15 -19.80 -3.94
CA VAL A 213 12.64 -20.68 -2.86
C VAL A 213 11.50 -21.56 -3.38
N ASP A 214 11.28 -22.77 -2.85
CA ASP A 214 10.26 -23.70 -3.35
C ASP A 214 8.82 -23.14 -3.33
N ARG A 215 8.46 -22.34 -2.31
CA ARG A 215 7.17 -21.62 -2.29
C ARG A 215 7.01 -20.62 -3.44
N GLU A 216 8.12 -20.08 -3.94
CA GLU A 216 8.14 -19.21 -5.12
C GLU A 216 7.92 -20.07 -6.38
N LYS A 217 8.48 -21.28 -6.45
CA LYS A 217 8.31 -22.21 -7.57
C LYS A 217 6.86 -22.71 -7.72
N GLU A 218 6.20 -23.05 -6.61
CA GLU A 218 4.82 -23.59 -6.60
C GLU A 218 3.73 -22.59 -7.03
N ARG A 219 3.97 -21.27 -6.87
CA ARG A 219 2.96 -20.23 -7.09
C ARG A 219 3.00 -19.60 -8.50
N MET A 220 3.87 -20.05 -9.41
CA MET A 220 4.19 -19.30 -10.63
C MET A 220 3.83 -20.01 -11.94
N LYS A 221 3.34 -19.23 -12.92
CA LYS A 221 3.20 -19.61 -14.34
C LYS A 221 4.55 -19.43 -15.05
N TYR A 222 4.91 -20.31 -16.00
CA TYR A 222 6.21 -20.32 -16.71
C TYR A 222 6.67 -18.93 -17.21
N ASN A 223 5.84 -18.22 -17.97
CA ASN A 223 6.20 -16.91 -18.54
C ASN A 223 6.41 -15.79 -17.50
N ALA A 224 5.69 -15.82 -16.38
CA ALA A 224 5.89 -14.84 -15.30
C ALA A 224 7.16 -15.11 -14.48
N THR A 225 7.69 -16.32 -14.58
CA THR A 225 8.89 -16.76 -13.87
C THR A 225 10.15 -16.34 -14.62
N LEU A 226 10.15 -16.44 -15.95
CA LEU A 226 11.27 -16.01 -16.80
C LEU A 226 11.63 -14.52 -16.56
N GLU A 227 10.65 -13.63 -16.45
CA GLU A 227 10.91 -12.20 -16.21
C GLU A 227 11.55 -11.93 -14.82
N LYS A 228 11.20 -12.74 -13.81
CA LYS A 228 11.85 -12.67 -12.49
C LYS A 228 13.27 -13.21 -12.54
N VAL A 229 13.50 -14.27 -13.31
CA VAL A 229 14.84 -14.81 -13.59
C VAL A 229 15.69 -13.75 -14.28
N MET A 230 15.17 -13.08 -15.32
CA MET A 230 15.88 -12.00 -16.00
C MET A 230 16.19 -10.82 -15.08
N LEU A 231 15.26 -10.44 -14.19
CA LEU A 231 15.53 -9.43 -13.16
C LEU A 231 16.68 -9.85 -12.23
N LYS A 232 16.74 -11.14 -11.87
CA LYS A 232 17.83 -11.66 -11.05
C LYS A 232 19.16 -11.64 -11.81
N ILE A 233 19.17 -12.09 -13.06
CA ILE A 233 20.37 -12.10 -13.93
C ILE A 233 20.94 -10.69 -14.09
N ARG A 234 20.10 -9.71 -14.45
CA ARG A 234 20.54 -8.30 -14.57
C ARG A 234 21.18 -7.80 -13.27
N SER A 235 20.60 -8.16 -12.13
CA SER A 235 21.18 -7.81 -10.84
C SER A 235 22.51 -8.51 -10.57
N LEU A 236 22.67 -9.79 -10.97
CA LEU A 236 23.88 -10.57 -10.76
C LEU A 236 25.05 -10.06 -11.63
N LEU A 237 24.76 -9.67 -12.87
CA LEU A 237 25.75 -9.16 -13.83
C LEU A 237 26.41 -7.84 -13.41
N VAL A 238 25.78 -7.04 -12.55
CA VAL A 238 26.30 -5.71 -12.15
C VAL A 238 26.63 -5.60 -10.67
N LEU A 239 26.31 -6.61 -9.85
CA LEU A 239 26.43 -6.50 -8.39
C LEU A 239 27.88 -6.27 -7.95
N HIS A 240 28.84 -6.91 -8.63
CA HIS A 240 30.27 -6.77 -8.31
C HIS A 240 30.80 -5.35 -8.53
N GLN A 241 30.14 -4.53 -9.36
CA GLN A 241 30.50 -3.13 -9.59
C GLN A 241 30.04 -2.21 -8.44
N ILE A 242 29.29 -2.72 -7.46
CA ILE A 242 28.74 -1.93 -6.35
C ILE A 242 29.34 -2.44 -5.03
N PRO A 243 30.00 -1.57 -4.24
CA PRO A 243 30.46 -1.94 -2.91
C PRO A 243 29.33 -2.46 -2.03
N ILE A 244 29.51 -3.60 -1.38
CA ILE A 244 28.40 -4.26 -0.65
C ILE A 244 27.85 -3.41 0.50
N LYS A 245 28.70 -2.65 1.20
CA LYS A 245 28.25 -1.70 2.24
C LYS A 245 27.34 -0.61 1.66
N TYR A 246 27.60 -0.19 0.42
CA TYR A 246 26.75 0.74 -0.31
C TYR A 246 25.43 0.07 -0.70
N TYR A 247 25.51 -1.12 -1.30
CA TYR A 247 24.35 -1.94 -1.68
C TYR A 247 23.41 -2.23 -0.50
N SER A 248 23.98 -2.42 0.70
CA SER A 248 23.25 -2.83 1.90
C SER A 248 22.56 -1.68 2.65
N THR A 249 22.94 -0.42 2.41
CA THR A 249 22.50 0.74 3.21
C THR A 249 21.63 1.77 2.47
N LEU A 250 21.64 1.82 1.14
CA LEU A 250 21.02 2.93 0.39
C LEU A 250 19.55 2.75 -0.03
N LYS A 251 18.83 3.88 -0.03
CA LYS A 251 17.61 4.10 -0.82
C LYS A 251 18.03 4.45 -2.26
N GLY A 252 17.76 3.58 -3.23
CA GLY A 252 18.10 3.81 -4.65
C GLY A 252 19.02 2.77 -5.29
N ARG A 253 19.37 1.67 -4.60
CA ARG A 253 20.20 0.58 -5.14
C ARG A 253 19.70 0.01 -6.48
N GLU A 254 18.39 0.08 -6.73
CA GLU A 254 17.79 -0.41 -7.97
C GLU A 254 18.08 0.54 -9.15
N GLU A 255 18.10 1.86 -8.92
CA GLU A 255 18.44 2.85 -9.96
C GLU A 255 19.88 2.68 -10.43
N ILE A 256 20.80 2.45 -9.48
CA ILE A 256 22.22 2.24 -9.79
C ILE A 256 22.41 0.92 -10.55
N LYS A 257 21.73 -0.16 -10.14
CA LYS A 257 21.77 -1.42 -10.89
C LYS A 257 21.27 -1.26 -12.32
N LYS A 258 20.21 -0.47 -12.53
CA LYS A 258 19.69 -0.18 -13.87
C LYS A 258 20.70 0.59 -14.72
N LEU A 259 21.26 1.67 -14.17
CA LEU A 259 22.26 2.50 -14.86
C LEU A 259 23.50 1.69 -15.23
N LEU A 260 24.03 0.89 -14.29
CA LEU A 260 25.19 0.04 -14.54
C LEU A 260 24.90 -1.03 -15.59
N PHE A 261 23.69 -1.59 -15.59
CA PHE A 261 23.29 -2.58 -16.60
C PHE A 261 23.15 -1.94 -17.98
N GLU A 262 22.63 -0.71 -18.07
CA GLU A 262 22.57 0.04 -19.34
C GLU A 262 23.96 0.34 -19.88
N VAL A 263 24.89 0.79 -19.02
CA VAL A 263 26.29 1.02 -19.40
C VAL A 263 26.95 -0.28 -19.85
N LEU A 264 26.74 -1.37 -19.11
CA LEU A 264 27.26 -2.70 -19.47
C LEU A 264 26.69 -3.14 -20.82
N ALA A 265 25.38 -3.01 -21.04
CA ALA A 265 24.75 -3.42 -22.28
C ALA A 265 25.23 -2.61 -23.49
N ASN A 266 25.44 -1.30 -23.33
CA ASN A 266 25.94 -0.44 -24.41
C ASN A 266 27.41 -0.68 -24.78
N ASN A 267 28.18 -1.31 -23.88
CA ASN A 267 29.61 -1.55 -24.07
C ASN A 267 29.92 -3.00 -24.50
N ILE A 268 28.91 -3.85 -24.68
CA ILE A 268 29.10 -5.25 -25.08
C ILE A 268 29.03 -5.34 -26.60
N GLU A 269 30.12 -5.81 -27.20
CA GLU A 269 30.24 -6.06 -28.64
C GLU A 269 29.90 -7.53 -29.00
N GLU A 270 30.04 -8.48 -28.06
CA GLU A 270 29.76 -9.91 -28.26
C GLU A 270 28.91 -10.49 -27.11
N GLU A 271 27.60 -10.66 -27.33
CA GLU A 271 26.66 -11.14 -26.30
C GLU A 271 26.87 -12.63 -25.97
N GLU A 272 27.27 -13.43 -26.97
CA GLU A 272 27.48 -14.87 -26.82
C GLU A 272 28.62 -15.20 -25.84
N LEU A 273 29.72 -14.44 -25.89
CA LEU A 273 30.86 -14.65 -24.99
C LEU A 273 30.46 -14.37 -23.54
N TYR A 274 29.75 -13.26 -23.31
CA TYR A 274 29.24 -12.89 -22.00
C TYR A 274 28.27 -13.92 -21.44
N TYR A 275 27.39 -14.46 -22.29
CA TYR A 275 26.48 -15.54 -21.91
C TYR A 275 27.24 -16.80 -21.51
N LYS A 276 28.25 -17.23 -22.28
CA LYS A 276 29.09 -18.40 -21.97
C LYS A 276 29.82 -18.25 -20.63
N GLN A 277 30.39 -17.08 -20.36
CA GLN A 277 31.04 -16.77 -19.08
C GLN A 277 30.04 -16.82 -17.92
N PHE A 278 28.84 -16.28 -18.12
CA PHE A 278 27.77 -16.34 -17.12
C PHE A 278 27.37 -17.79 -16.82
N ILE A 279 27.10 -18.61 -17.83
CA ILE A 279 26.71 -20.01 -17.66
C ILE A 279 27.83 -20.83 -17.01
N GLY A 280 29.10 -20.60 -17.37
CA GLY A 280 30.23 -21.26 -16.73
C GLY A 280 30.27 -21.07 -15.21
N LYS A 281 29.90 -19.88 -14.71
CA LYS A 281 29.77 -19.60 -13.26
C LYS A 281 28.58 -20.32 -12.65
N ILE A 282 27.46 -20.44 -13.38
CA ILE A 282 26.27 -21.16 -12.93
C ILE A 282 26.55 -22.66 -12.79
N GLU A 283 27.29 -23.28 -13.71
CA GLU A 283 27.73 -24.67 -13.62
C GLU A 283 28.62 -24.94 -12.39
N VAL A 284 29.50 -24.01 -12.05
CA VAL A 284 30.33 -24.10 -10.83
C VAL A 284 29.44 -24.10 -9.58
N LEU A 285 28.44 -23.21 -9.53
CA LEU A 285 27.48 -23.18 -8.41
C LEU A 285 26.62 -24.44 -8.33
N ASP A 286 26.26 -25.05 -9.47
CA ASP A 286 25.56 -26.33 -9.50
C ASP A 286 26.41 -27.47 -8.91
N SER A 287 27.70 -27.49 -9.25
CA SER A 287 28.66 -28.46 -8.73
C SER A 287 28.79 -28.33 -7.21
N ILE A 288 28.87 -27.08 -6.71
CA ILE A 288 28.87 -26.77 -5.28
C ILE A 288 27.57 -27.25 -4.62
N LYS A 289 26.41 -26.93 -5.20
CA LYS A 289 25.10 -27.33 -4.67
C LYS A 289 24.95 -28.85 -4.59
N THR A 290 25.31 -29.55 -5.67
CA THR A 290 25.26 -31.02 -5.73
C THR A 290 26.09 -31.65 -4.61
N LEU A 291 27.23 -31.05 -4.26
CA LEU A 291 28.07 -31.54 -3.17
C LEU A 291 27.49 -31.18 -1.77
N PHE A 292 26.84 -30.02 -1.60
CA PHE A 292 26.03 -29.72 -0.40
C PHE A 292 24.95 -30.80 -0.18
N ASP A 293 24.19 -31.13 -1.23
CA ASP A 293 23.11 -32.11 -1.18
C ASP A 293 23.63 -33.52 -0.87
N LYS A 294 24.72 -33.94 -1.53
CA LYS A 294 25.39 -35.22 -1.24
C LYS A 294 25.85 -35.33 0.22
N LYS A 295 26.38 -34.24 0.79
CA LYS A 295 26.80 -34.18 2.19
C LYS A 295 25.65 -33.92 3.18
N LYS A 296 24.40 -33.75 2.70
CA LYS A 296 23.21 -33.39 3.49
C LYS A 296 23.42 -32.12 4.32
N LEU A 297 24.17 -31.16 3.78
CA LEU A 297 24.45 -29.88 4.42
C LEU A 297 23.40 -28.85 3.98
N TYR A 298 23.00 -27.97 4.91
CA TYR A 298 22.05 -26.92 4.60
C TYR A 298 22.70 -25.85 3.73
N SER A 299 22.04 -25.52 2.61
CA SER A 299 22.40 -24.39 1.75
C SER A 299 21.14 -23.62 1.37
N ASN A 300 21.31 -22.36 0.95
CA ASN A 300 20.20 -21.54 0.48
C ASN A 300 20.67 -20.52 -0.56
N ARG A 301 19.72 -19.82 -1.18
CA ARG A 301 20.00 -18.83 -2.23
C ARG A 301 21.03 -17.75 -1.88
N LEU A 302 21.13 -17.33 -0.61
CA LEU A 302 22.02 -16.24 -0.20
C LEU A 302 23.49 -16.68 -0.26
N VAL A 303 23.74 -17.98 -0.04
CA VAL A 303 25.07 -18.58 -0.26
C VAL A 303 25.43 -18.43 -1.73
N PHE A 304 24.59 -18.93 -2.63
CA PHE A 304 24.85 -18.89 -4.07
C PHE A 304 24.95 -17.47 -4.64
N GLU A 305 24.16 -16.51 -4.14
CA GLU A 305 24.29 -15.09 -4.52
C GLU A 305 25.65 -14.50 -4.12
N SER A 306 26.11 -14.80 -2.91
CA SER A 306 27.39 -14.27 -2.39
C SER A 306 28.58 -14.93 -3.09
N LEU A 307 28.47 -16.23 -3.40
CA LEU A 307 29.46 -16.96 -4.20
C LEU A 307 29.52 -16.46 -5.64
N PHE A 308 28.37 -16.23 -6.29
CA PHE A 308 28.34 -15.66 -7.64
C PHE A 308 29.04 -14.30 -7.68
N TRP A 309 28.77 -13.43 -6.70
CA TRP A 309 29.47 -12.15 -6.57
C TRP A 309 30.99 -12.34 -6.45
N ALA A 310 31.45 -13.24 -5.58
CA ALA A 310 32.88 -13.49 -5.38
C ALA A 310 33.57 -14.02 -6.64
N LEU A 311 32.89 -14.91 -7.39
CA LEU A 311 33.40 -15.42 -8.67
C LEU A 311 33.59 -14.31 -9.71
N ASN A 312 32.69 -13.31 -9.79
CA ASN A 312 32.87 -12.17 -10.69
C ASN A 312 34.01 -11.27 -10.26
N VAL A 313 34.20 -11.05 -8.96
CA VAL A 313 35.36 -10.30 -8.45
C VAL A 313 36.66 -11.02 -8.83
N CYS A 314 36.73 -12.33 -8.65
CA CYS A 314 37.92 -13.11 -9.02
C CYS A 314 38.21 -13.08 -10.53
N GLU A 315 37.18 -13.05 -11.37
CA GLU A 315 37.35 -12.92 -12.82
C GLU A 315 37.94 -11.55 -13.20
N ILE A 316 37.50 -10.47 -12.56
CA ILE A 316 38.05 -9.11 -12.77
C ILE A 316 39.52 -9.04 -12.34
N GLU A 317 39.84 -9.67 -11.23
CA GLU A 317 41.21 -9.78 -10.69
C GLU A 317 42.05 -10.85 -11.42
N LYS A 318 41.54 -11.40 -12.53
CA LYS A 318 42.23 -12.32 -13.45
C LYS A 318 42.66 -13.66 -12.84
N VAL A 319 41.89 -14.19 -11.90
CA VAL A 319 42.09 -15.57 -11.38
C VAL A 319 41.73 -16.59 -12.46
N ASP A 320 42.51 -17.67 -12.58
CA ASP A 320 42.20 -18.76 -13.51
C ASP A 320 40.89 -19.45 -13.12
N PHE A 321 39.90 -19.38 -14.01
CA PHE A 321 38.57 -19.93 -13.80
C PHE A 321 38.56 -21.46 -13.61
N LYS A 322 39.59 -22.18 -14.10
CA LYS A 322 39.67 -23.64 -13.98
C LYS A 322 39.73 -24.11 -12.53
N ILE A 323 40.35 -23.32 -11.65
CA ILE A 323 40.51 -23.66 -10.23
C ILE A 323 39.15 -23.84 -9.55
N PHE A 324 38.13 -23.09 -9.96
CA PHE A 324 36.80 -23.17 -9.37
C PHE A 324 36.03 -24.45 -9.73
N LYS A 325 36.51 -25.19 -10.74
CA LYS A 325 35.95 -26.50 -11.14
C LYS A 325 36.65 -27.67 -10.44
N GLU A 326 37.69 -27.42 -9.65
CA GLU A 326 38.45 -28.47 -8.97
C GLU A 326 37.71 -28.97 -7.71
N ASP A 327 37.57 -30.30 -7.57
CA ASP A 327 36.86 -30.94 -6.44
C ASP A 327 37.44 -30.54 -5.08
N GLN A 328 38.77 -30.35 -5.00
CA GLN A 328 39.44 -29.94 -3.77
C GLN A 328 38.99 -28.54 -3.34
N PHE A 329 38.99 -27.58 -4.26
CA PHE A 329 38.55 -26.20 -3.98
C PHE A 329 37.08 -26.18 -3.51
N ILE A 330 36.20 -26.89 -4.20
CA ILE A 330 34.77 -26.98 -3.86
C ILE A 330 34.59 -27.60 -2.47
N ALA A 331 35.34 -28.65 -2.14
CA ALA A 331 35.24 -29.31 -0.84
C ALA A 331 35.62 -28.38 0.32
N GLU A 332 36.72 -27.63 0.17
CA GLU A 332 37.21 -26.66 1.16
C GLU A 332 36.23 -25.48 1.33
N LEU A 333 35.68 -24.97 0.22
CA LEU A 333 34.68 -23.91 0.23
C LEU A 333 33.42 -24.33 1.00
N ILE A 334 32.93 -25.55 0.76
CA ILE A 334 31.72 -26.07 1.42
C ILE A 334 31.94 -26.22 2.92
N GLU A 335 33.11 -26.72 3.35
CA GLU A 335 33.44 -26.83 4.77
C GLU A 335 33.43 -25.44 5.43
N TYR A 336 34.07 -24.46 4.81
CA TYR A 336 34.11 -23.09 5.31
C TYR A 336 32.72 -22.45 5.41
N VAL A 337 31.89 -22.59 4.36
CA VAL A 337 30.53 -22.03 4.34
C VAL A 337 29.63 -22.75 5.37
N SER A 338 29.79 -24.06 5.55
CA SER A 338 28.99 -24.85 6.49
C SER A 338 29.24 -24.45 7.95
N ILE A 339 30.49 -24.12 8.29
CA ILE A 339 30.84 -23.60 9.62
C ILE A 339 30.16 -22.25 9.87
N ASN A 340 30.01 -21.41 8.83
CA ASN A 340 29.46 -20.06 8.93
C ASN A 340 27.99 -19.96 8.47
N ILE A 341 27.26 -21.08 8.42
CA ILE A 341 25.93 -21.13 7.79
C ILE A 341 24.89 -20.24 8.48
N SER A 342 25.07 -19.93 9.77
CA SER A 342 24.22 -19.02 10.56
C SER A 342 24.15 -17.60 9.99
N ASP A 343 25.19 -17.15 9.28
CA ASP A 343 25.20 -15.82 8.67
C ASP A 343 24.39 -15.75 7.38
N PHE A 344 24.10 -16.90 6.76
CA PHE A 344 23.30 -17.02 5.55
C PHE A 344 21.82 -17.25 5.83
N THR A 345 21.33 -16.97 7.04
CA THR A 345 19.92 -17.14 7.40
C THR A 345 18.98 -16.35 6.48
N LEU A 346 17.86 -16.98 6.10
CA LEU A 346 16.80 -16.32 5.32
C LEU A 346 15.96 -15.37 6.19
N GLU A 347 16.05 -15.49 7.50
CA GLU A 347 15.45 -14.56 8.44
C GLU A 347 16.19 -13.22 8.39
N ASN A 348 15.45 -12.12 8.29
CA ASN A 348 16.04 -10.78 8.38
C ASN A 348 17.15 -10.48 7.36
N HIS A 349 17.26 -11.27 6.29
CA HIS A 349 18.32 -11.15 5.29
C HIS A 349 18.35 -9.80 4.56
N HIS A 350 17.24 -9.04 4.57
CA HIS A 350 17.12 -7.71 3.97
C HIS A 350 17.84 -6.60 4.74
N PHE A 351 18.28 -6.86 5.97
CA PHE A 351 18.93 -5.84 6.79
C PHE A 351 20.39 -5.65 6.37
N GLY A 352 20.84 -4.39 6.40
CA GLY A 352 22.11 -4.02 5.76
C GLY A 352 23.34 -4.60 6.45
N LYS A 353 23.28 -4.81 7.78
CA LYS A 353 24.39 -5.38 8.56
C LYS A 353 24.58 -6.86 8.22
N GLU A 354 23.50 -7.62 8.26
CA GLU A 354 23.44 -9.04 7.93
C GLU A 354 23.79 -9.27 6.46
N THR A 355 23.37 -8.35 5.57
CA THR A 355 23.79 -8.38 4.16
C THR A 355 25.29 -8.19 4.02
N LEU A 356 25.89 -7.20 4.68
CA LEU A 356 27.34 -6.99 4.59
C LEU A 356 28.13 -8.19 5.15
N GLN A 357 27.70 -8.72 6.30
CA GLN A 357 28.38 -9.81 6.99
C GLN A 357 28.52 -11.07 6.12
N ARG A 358 27.49 -11.42 5.34
CA ARG A 358 27.53 -12.57 4.40
C ARG A 358 28.64 -12.44 3.36
N TYR A 359 28.77 -11.27 2.76
CA TYR A 359 29.76 -11.03 1.70
C TYR A 359 31.17 -10.89 2.29
N VAL A 360 31.30 -10.37 3.52
CA VAL A 360 32.57 -10.35 4.27
C VAL A 360 33.06 -11.77 4.58
N ILE A 361 32.17 -12.70 4.93
CA ILE A 361 32.55 -14.10 5.19
C ILE A 361 33.04 -14.77 3.92
N VAL A 362 32.30 -14.63 2.81
CA VAL A 362 32.71 -15.21 1.54
C VAL A 362 34.03 -14.62 1.05
N SER A 363 34.18 -13.29 1.08
CA SER A 363 35.43 -12.64 0.64
C SER A 363 36.64 -13.15 1.41
N LYS A 364 36.60 -13.28 2.74
CA LYS A 364 37.73 -13.82 3.53
C LYS A 364 38.26 -15.15 3.03
N PHE A 365 37.38 -16.07 2.63
CA PHE A 365 37.81 -17.35 2.06
C PHE A 365 38.59 -17.17 0.76
N PHE A 366 38.13 -16.29 -0.13
CA PHE A 366 38.82 -16.02 -1.40
C PHE A 366 40.10 -15.17 -1.20
N GLU A 367 40.12 -14.25 -0.24
CA GLU A 367 41.32 -13.48 0.16
C GLU A 367 42.44 -14.42 0.63
N GLU A 368 42.12 -15.37 1.51
CA GLU A 368 43.08 -16.36 2.03
C GLU A 368 43.62 -17.28 0.93
N LYS A 369 42.81 -17.61 -0.09
CA LYS A 369 43.20 -18.52 -1.17
C LYS A 369 43.96 -17.87 -2.31
N PHE A 370 43.59 -16.65 -2.68
CA PHE A 370 44.08 -16.01 -3.91
C PHE A 370 44.86 -14.72 -3.67
N SER A 371 45.00 -14.27 -2.40
CA SER A 371 45.69 -13.01 -2.05
C SER A 371 45.15 -11.77 -2.76
N ILE A 372 43.83 -11.74 -2.99
CA ILE A 372 43.09 -10.63 -3.58
C ILE A 372 42.64 -9.68 -2.46
N ASP A 373 42.54 -8.38 -2.73
CA ASP A 373 41.95 -7.42 -1.78
C ASP A 373 40.46 -7.16 -2.12
N PHE A 374 39.53 -7.67 -1.30
CA PHE A 374 38.10 -7.43 -1.51
C PHE A 374 37.61 -6.10 -0.93
N ASN A 375 38.46 -5.29 -0.27
CA ASN A 375 38.01 -4.07 0.41
C ASN A 375 37.34 -3.07 -0.54
N LEU A 376 37.81 -2.95 -1.79
CA LEU A 376 37.23 -2.09 -2.81
C LEU A 376 35.79 -2.49 -3.18
N TYR A 377 35.49 -3.79 -3.10
CA TYR A 377 34.17 -4.37 -3.44
C TYR A 377 33.25 -4.50 -2.21
N LEU A 378 33.78 -4.39 -1.00
CA LEU A 378 33.00 -4.47 0.25
C LEU A 378 32.67 -3.09 0.81
N TYR A 379 33.63 -2.16 0.77
CA TYR A 379 33.56 -0.88 1.46
C TYR A 379 33.67 0.28 0.47
N ASN A 380 32.99 1.38 0.79
CA ASN A 380 32.98 2.56 -0.07
C ASN A 380 34.40 3.14 -0.17
N SER A 381 35.04 3.00 -1.33
CA SER A 381 36.29 3.69 -1.66
C SER A 381 36.03 5.14 -2.09
N THR A 382 37.07 5.98 -2.06
CA THR A 382 37.03 7.34 -2.64
C THR A 382 36.86 7.29 -4.15
N GLN A 383 37.55 6.36 -4.81
CA GLN A 383 37.47 6.09 -6.24
C GLN A 383 36.04 5.78 -6.71
N PHE A 384 35.31 4.90 -6.01
CA PHE A 384 33.92 4.58 -6.36
C PHE A 384 32.99 5.81 -6.30
N LYS A 385 33.24 6.76 -5.41
CA LYS A 385 32.45 8.01 -5.34
C LYS A 385 32.76 8.97 -6.49
N GLU A 386 33.98 8.90 -7.04
CA GLU A 386 34.42 9.72 -8.18
C GLU A 386 33.89 9.15 -9.49
N GLU A 387 34.05 7.85 -9.72
CA GLU A 387 33.45 7.12 -10.85
C GLU A 387 31.94 7.30 -10.90
N GLN A 388 31.26 7.28 -9.74
CA GLN A 388 29.84 7.62 -9.67
C GLN A 388 29.54 9.05 -10.12
N LYS A 389 30.32 10.04 -9.69
CA LYS A 389 30.11 11.43 -10.13
C LYS A 389 30.24 11.57 -11.63
N GLU A 390 31.16 10.83 -12.25
CA GLU A 390 31.33 10.79 -13.72
C GLU A 390 30.17 10.06 -14.42
N LEU A 391 29.77 8.87 -13.94
CA LEU A 391 28.58 8.14 -14.42
C LEU A 391 27.28 8.96 -14.29
N PHE A 392 27.18 9.81 -13.27
CA PHE A 392 26.06 10.73 -13.07
C PHE A 392 26.23 12.06 -13.81
N ASN A 393 27.43 12.41 -14.27
CA ASN A 393 27.70 13.60 -15.08
C ASN A 393 27.96 13.17 -16.53
N THR A 394 26.91 12.72 -17.21
CA THR A 394 26.87 12.88 -18.66
C THR A 394 26.78 14.39 -18.94
N THR A 395 27.92 14.99 -19.22
CA THR A 395 28.00 16.25 -19.97
C THR A 395 27.50 15.98 -21.38
N GLU A 396 26.19 16.10 -21.59
CA GLU A 396 25.67 16.56 -22.87
C GLU A 396 25.58 18.09 -22.78
N THR A 397 26.13 18.77 -23.77
CA THR A 397 26.34 20.21 -23.81
C THR A 397 25.05 21.01 -24.04
N ASP A 398 24.98 22.15 -23.34
CA ASP A 398 23.82 23.02 -23.07
C ASP A 398 23.32 23.93 -24.24
N ALA A 399 23.36 23.53 -25.53
CA ALA A 399 23.06 24.52 -26.61
C ALA A 399 22.10 24.14 -27.76
N ASP A 400 21.85 22.86 -28.07
CA ASP A 400 21.16 22.50 -29.34
C ASP A 400 19.74 21.87 -29.21
N LYS A 401 19.12 21.84 -28.02
CA LYS A 401 17.90 21.01 -27.78
C LYS A 401 16.59 21.76 -27.45
N LEU A 402 16.49 23.04 -27.82
CA LEU A 402 15.19 23.75 -27.79
C LEU A 402 14.35 23.45 -29.05
N SER A 403 15.01 23.22 -30.19
CA SER A 403 14.41 22.67 -31.41
C SER A 403 14.06 21.17 -31.29
N GLU A 404 14.76 20.40 -30.43
CA GLU A 404 14.39 19.00 -30.15
C GLU A 404 13.07 18.89 -29.39
N LEU A 405 12.78 19.80 -28.46
CA LEU A 405 11.52 19.84 -27.71
C LEU A 405 10.30 19.98 -28.63
N GLU A 406 10.41 20.73 -29.73
CA GLU A 406 9.35 20.82 -30.74
C GLU A 406 9.20 19.51 -31.53
N THR A 407 10.30 18.81 -31.85
CA THR A 407 10.26 17.53 -32.57
C THR A 407 9.82 16.33 -31.73
N LEU A 408 9.97 16.41 -30.40
CA LEU A 408 9.56 15.36 -29.45
C LEU A 408 8.11 15.50 -28.99
N ARG A 409 7.47 16.65 -29.26
CA ARG A 409 6.06 16.85 -28.89
C ARG A 409 5.15 16.07 -29.79
N LEU A 410 4.28 15.29 -29.16
CA LEU A 410 3.20 14.61 -29.84
C LEU A 410 2.21 15.61 -30.43
N ASN A 411 1.98 15.52 -31.74
CA ASN A 411 0.79 16.09 -32.35
C ASN A 411 -0.43 15.33 -31.82
N ARG A 412 -1.37 16.04 -31.19
CA ARG A 412 -2.48 15.44 -30.44
C ARG A 412 -3.66 15.19 -31.36
N PRO A 413 -4.00 13.93 -31.67
CA PRO A 413 -5.26 13.62 -32.31
C PRO A 413 -6.38 13.64 -31.28
N ASP A 414 -7.53 14.14 -31.69
CA ASP A 414 -8.75 14.06 -30.89
C ASP A 414 -9.08 12.59 -30.60
N ALA A 415 -9.65 12.31 -29.42
CA ALA A 415 -10.17 10.97 -29.16
C ALA A 415 -11.30 10.68 -30.14
N ALA A 416 -11.15 9.63 -30.94
CA ALA A 416 -12.26 9.06 -31.68
C ALA A 416 -13.08 8.20 -30.73
N THR A 417 -14.40 8.36 -30.73
CA THR A 417 -15.30 7.40 -30.07
C THR A 417 -15.54 6.23 -31.01
N THR A 418 -15.39 5.01 -30.52
CA THR A 418 -15.61 3.78 -31.30
C THR A 418 -16.38 2.78 -30.46
N THR A 419 -17.30 2.05 -31.08
CA THR A 419 -18.10 1.03 -30.40
C THR A 419 -17.24 -0.20 -30.08
N ILE A 420 -17.65 -0.98 -29.07
CA ILE A 420 -16.99 -2.25 -28.76
C ILE A 420 -17.06 -3.19 -29.97
N GLU A 421 -18.20 -3.22 -30.67
CA GLU A 421 -18.37 -4.04 -31.87
C GLU A 421 -17.37 -3.67 -32.99
N ASP A 422 -17.16 -2.38 -33.25
CA ASP A 422 -16.21 -1.93 -34.28
C ASP A 422 -14.76 -2.29 -33.92
N ILE A 423 -14.39 -2.19 -32.63
CA ILE A 423 -13.07 -2.62 -32.15
C ILE A 423 -12.89 -4.12 -32.38
N MET A 424 -13.91 -4.93 -32.07
CA MET A 424 -13.87 -6.38 -32.33
C MET A 424 -13.70 -6.68 -33.82
N ARG A 425 -14.41 -5.98 -34.69
CA ARG A 425 -14.26 -6.12 -36.15
C ARG A 425 -12.85 -5.75 -36.63
N GLN A 426 -12.23 -4.73 -36.04
CA GLN A 426 -10.84 -4.35 -36.35
C GLN A 426 -9.84 -5.41 -35.88
N MET A 427 -10.07 -6.01 -34.71
CA MET A 427 -9.24 -7.11 -34.18
C MET A 427 -9.24 -8.33 -35.09
N MET A 428 -10.39 -8.71 -35.64
CA MET A 428 -10.49 -9.85 -36.56
C MET A 428 -9.78 -9.63 -37.91
N ARG A 429 -9.51 -8.37 -38.29
CA ARG A 429 -8.89 -8.03 -39.59
C ARG A 429 -7.35 -8.05 -39.58
N LYS A 430 -6.70 -8.59 -38.53
CA LYS A 430 -5.22 -8.60 -38.36
C LYS A 430 -4.58 -7.20 -38.34
N ARG A 431 -5.33 -6.16 -37.98
CA ARG A 431 -4.84 -4.76 -37.93
C ARG A 431 -4.75 -4.20 -36.52
N PHE A 432 -5.01 -5.02 -35.50
CA PHE A 432 -5.08 -4.58 -34.11
C PHE A 432 -4.36 -5.57 -33.21
N LEU A 433 -3.19 -5.18 -32.71
CA LEU A 433 -2.41 -5.97 -31.77
C LEU A 433 -2.81 -5.61 -30.34
N LEU A 434 -3.66 -6.47 -29.75
CA LEU A 434 -4.17 -6.27 -28.40
C LEU A 434 -3.09 -6.45 -27.33
N ARG A 435 -2.14 -7.37 -27.56
CA ARG A 435 -1.11 -7.75 -26.58
C ARG A 435 0.29 -7.60 -27.14
N PRO A 436 0.84 -6.37 -27.16
CA PRO A 436 2.24 -6.18 -27.45
C PRO A 436 3.14 -6.86 -26.41
N SER A 437 4.34 -7.23 -26.83
CA SER A 437 5.34 -7.98 -26.09
C SER A 437 5.80 -7.27 -24.81
N TYR A 438 5.81 -5.94 -24.77
CA TYR A 438 6.12 -5.15 -23.57
C TYR A 438 5.01 -5.13 -22.52
N GLN A 439 3.77 -5.51 -22.87
CA GLN A 439 2.67 -5.56 -21.92
C GLN A 439 2.68 -6.83 -21.06
N ARG A 440 1.99 -6.77 -19.92
CA ARG A 440 1.79 -7.91 -19.03
C ARG A 440 0.60 -8.79 -19.46
N GLY A 441 0.56 -10.02 -18.93
CA GLY A 441 -0.60 -10.92 -19.07
C GLY A 441 -1.85 -10.42 -18.34
N GLU A 442 -2.91 -11.23 -18.33
CA GLU A 442 -4.14 -10.91 -17.63
C GLU A 442 -3.94 -10.87 -16.11
N ALA A 443 -4.14 -9.68 -15.51
CA ALA A 443 -3.88 -9.44 -14.09
C ALA A 443 -5.14 -9.05 -13.29
N ILE A 444 -6.19 -8.56 -13.97
CA ILE A 444 -7.46 -8.23 -13.32
C ILE A 444 -8.07 -9.51 -12.74
N ASN A 445 -8.80 -9.46 -11.63
CA ASN A 445 -9.53 -10.63 -11.10
C ASN A 445 -10.98 -10.66 -11.62
N ARG A 446 -11.71 -11.78 -11.44
CA ARG A 446 -13.09 -11.89 -11.96
C ARG A 446 -14.02 -10.81 -11.41
N ALA A 447 -13.95 -10.52 -10.11
CA ALA A 447 -14.79 -9.48 -9.48
C ALA A 447 -14.56 -8.07 -10.06
N LYS A 448 -13.29 -7.69 -10.31
CA LYS A 448 -12.95 -6.40 -10.95
C LYS A 448 -13.38 -6.38 -12.41
N ALA A 449 -13.26 -7.50 -13.13
CA ALA A 449 -13.74 -7.62 -14.50
C ALA A 449 -15.29 -7.50 -14.56
N SER A 450 -16.02 -8.14 -13.64
CA SER A 450 -17.47 -8.01 -13.50
C SER A 450 -17.89 -6.57 -13.17
N SER A 451 -17.16 -5.86 -12.31
CA SER A 451 -17.41 -4.44 -12.02
C SER A 451 -17.18 -3.52 -13.24
N LEU A 452 -16.27 -3.90 -14.15
CA LEU A 452 -16.09 -3.19 -15.42
C LEU A 452 -17.31 -3.38 -16.34
N ILE A 453 -17.80 -4.62 -16.49
CA ILE A 453 -19.02 -4.90 -17.26
C ILE A 453 -20.22 -4.17 -16.65
N GLU A 454 -20.33 -4.16 -15.32
CA GLU A 454 -21.34 -3.38 -14.62
C GLU A 454 -21.26 -1.88 -14.93
N SER A 455 -20.05 -1.34 -15.15
CA SER A 455 -19.86 0.08 -15.53
C SER A 455 -20.35 0.39 -16.94
N ILE A 456 -20.16 -0.56 -17.86
CA ILE A 456 -20.68 -0.48 -19.22
C ILE A 456 -22.22 -0.48 -19.18
N LEU A 457 -22.82 -1.39 -18.41
CA LEU A 457 -24.29 -1.48 -18.27
C LEU A 457 -24.91 -0.25 -17.58
N LEU A 458 -24.14 0.45 -16.73
CA LEU A 458 -24.56 1.72 -16.13
C LEU A 458 -24.34 2.94 -17.05
N GLY A 459 -23.71 2.78 -18.21
CA GLY A 459 -23.37 3.89 -19.10
C GLY A 459 -22.26 4.80 -18.58
N ILE A 460 -21.47 4.34 -17.59
CA ILE A 460 -20.36 5.12 -17.04
C ILE A 460 -19.21 5.10 -18.04
N GLN A 461 -18.82 6.28 -18.53
CA GLN A 461 -17.67 6.39 -19.44
C GLN A 461 -16.41 5.82 -18.79
N LEU A 462 -15.74 4.94 -19.54
CA LEU A 462 -14.47 4.36 -19.15
C LEU A 462 -13.32 5.28 -19.57
N PRO A 463 -12.14 5.19 -18.91
CA PRO A 463 -10.96 5.92 -19.37
C PRO A 463 -10.66 5.66 -20.86
N PRO A 464 -9.91 6.53 -21.55
CA PRO A 464 -9.53 6.27 -22.94
C PRO A 464 -8.63 5.02 -23.07
N ILE A 465 -8.67 4.38 -24.24
CA ILE A 465 -7.75 3.33 -24.68
C ILE A 465 -6.70 4.01 -25.56
N PHE A 466 -5.42 3.77 -25.26
CA PHE A 466 -4.32 4.34 -26.01
C PHE A 466 -3.80 3.33 -27.02
N ILE A 467 -3.69 3.76 -28.27
CA ILE A 467 -3.29 2.94 -29.40
C ILE A 467 -2.13 3.63 -30.11
N TYR A 468 -1.09 2.86 -30.44
CA TYR A 468 0.00 3.27 -31.32
C TYR A 468 -0.24 2.65 -32.69
N LYS A 469 -0.30 3.47 -33.74
CA LYS A 469 -0.45 2.98 -35.12
C LYS A 469 0.90 3.03 -35.81
N ARG A 470 1.44 1.84 -36.08
CA ARG A 470 2.74 1.63 -36.72
C ARG A 470 2.74 2.04 -38.19
N THR A 471 3.94 2.16 -38.75
CA THR A 471 4.16 2.50 -40.16
C THR A 471 3.59 1.46 -41.13
N ASP A 472 3.57 0.19 -40.72
CA ASP A 472 2.93 -0.95 -41.42
C ASP A 472 1.39 -0.93 -41.36
N GLY A 473 0.79 -0.03 -40.56
CA GLY A 473 -0.65 0.12 -40.42
C GLY A 473 -1.30 -0.81 -39.40
N ILE A 474 -0.51 -1.51 -38.57
CA ILE A 474 -0.97 -2.26 -37.39
C ILE A 474 -1.16 -1.30 -36.21
N SER A 475 -2.28 -1.43 -35.51
CA SER A 475 -2.62 -0.67 -34.30
C SER A 475 -2.30 -1.47 -33.05
N GLU A 476 -1.28 -1.08 -32.30
CA GLU A 476 -0.88 -1.70 -31.04
C GLU A 476 -1.53 -1.01 -29.85
N VAL A 477 -2.09 -1.77 -28.90
CA VAL A 477 -2.61 -1.18 -27.67
C VAL A 477 -1.43 -0.78 -26.77
N ILE A 478 -1.37 0.48 -26.34
CA ILE A 478 -0.41 0.96 -25.34
C ILE A 478 -1.01 0.82 -23.94
N ASP A 479 -2.25 1.29 -23.73
CA ASP A 479 -2.96 1.19 -22.46
C ASP A 479 -4.45 0.87 -22.70
N GLY A 480 -5.04 0.13 -21.77
CA GLY A 480 -6.42 -0.34 -21.88
C GLY A 480 -6.57 -1.82 -22.23
N GLN A 481 -5.46 -2.54 -22.44
CA GLN A 481 -5.45 -3.98 -22.74
C GLN A 481 -6.31 -4.78 -21.74
N GLN A 482 -6.15 -4.55 -20.44
CA GLN A 482 -6.88 -5.31 -19.42
C GLN A 482 -8.40 -5.08 -19.44
N ARG A 483 -8.82 -3.89 -19.89
CA ARG A 483 -10.24 -3.53 -20.04
C ARG A 483 -10.82 -4.24 -21.26
N LEU A 484 -10.11 -4.19 -22.39
CA LEU A 484 -10.48 -4.93 -23.60
C LEU A 484 -10.51 -6.44 -23.34
N LEU A 485 -9.51 -7.02 -22.68
CA LEU A 485 -9.49 -8.45 -22.35
C LEU A 485 -10.63 -8.85 -21.41
N SER A 486 -11.02 -7.99 -20.46
CA SER A 486 -12.17 -8.25 -19.59
C SER A 486 -13.49 -8.24 -20.39
N ILE A 487 -13.63 -7.32 -21.35
CA ILE A 487 -14.81 -7.24 -22.22
C ILE A 487 -14.86 -8.46 -23.15
N LEU A 488 -13.78 -8.75 -23.88
CA LEU A 488 -13.69 -9.87 -24.81
C LEU A 488 -13.84 -11.21 -24.09
N GLY A 489 -13.22 -11.37 -22.92
CA GLY A 489 -13.34 -12.56 -22.09
C GLY A 489 -14.77 -12.78 -21.57
N TYR A 490 -15.55 -11.72 -21.34
CA TYR A 490 -16.96 -11.87 -20.97
C TYR A 490 -17.82 -12.29 -22.17
N ILE A 491 -17.62 -11.63 -23.32
CA ILE A 491 -18.34 -11.89 -24.58
C ILE A 491 -18.00 -13.30 -25.13
N GLY A 492 -16.79 -13.80 -24.87
CA GLY A 492 -16.31 -15.06 -25.42
C GLY A 492 -15.58 -14.91 -26.77
N GLN A 493 -15.16 -13.69 -27.11
CA GLN A 493 -14.58 -13.38 -28.42
C GLN A 493 -13.06 -13.68 -28.43
N SER A 494 -12.60 -14.33 -29.49
CA SER A 494 -11.16 -14.51 -29.74
C SER A 494 -10.50 -13.26 -30.33
N PHE A 495 -9.20 -13.16 -30.15
CA PHE A 495 -8.37 -12.13 -30.76
C PHE A 495 -7.09 -12.76 -31.32
N ILE A 496 -6.35 -12.01 -32.12
CA ILE A 496 -5.12 -12.48 -32.77
C ILE A 496 -3.93 -12.00 -31.93
N ASP A 497 -3.00 -12.89 -31.64
CA ASP A 497 -1.75 -12.57 -30.92
C ASP A 497 -0.61 -12.11 -31.86
N GLU A 498 0.58 -11.91 -31.30
CA GLU A 498 1.76 -11.45 -32.04
C GLU A 498 2.22 -12.45 -33.11
N ASP A 499 2.03 -13.74 -32.86
CA ASP A 499 2.41 -14.82 -33.77
C ASP A 499 1.38 -15.02 -34.89
N GLY A 500 0.27 -14.26 -34.85
CA GLY A 500 -0.82 -14.33 -35.82
C GLY A 500 -1.82 -15.45 -35.53
N GLU A 501 -1.76 -16.06 -34.35
CA GLU A 501 -2.61 -17.16 -33.90
C GLU A 501 -3.88 -16.64 -33.23
N ILE A 502 -4.96 -17.41 -33.36
CA ILE A 502 -6.25 -17.07 -32.75
C ILE A 502 -6.24 -17.57 -31.31
N VAL A 503 -6.26 -16.63 -30.36
CA VAL A 503 -6.25 -16.91 -28.93
C VAL A 503 -7.47 -16.35 -28.22
N PHE A 504 -7.76 -16.90 -27.06
CA PHE A 504 -8.83 -16.43 -26.17
C PHE A 504 -8.25 -15.80 -24.92
N SER A 505 -9.09 -15.01 -24.24
CA SER A 505 -8.77 -14.54 -22.88
C SER A 505 -8.58 -15.74 -21.94
N GLU A 506 -7.68 -15.60 -20.96
CA GLU A 506 -7.51 -16.60 -19.88
C GLU A 506 -8.81 -16.86 -19.10
N LYS A 507 -9.76 -15.93 -19.17
CA LYS A 507 -11.07 -16.00 -18.53
C LYS A 507 -12.19 -16.05 -19.55
N ASN A 508 -12.01 -16.78 -20.64
CA ASN A 508 -13.05 -16.92 -21.65
C ASN A 508 -14.39 -17.36 -21.03
N GLU A 509 -15.47 -16.65 -21.38
CA GLU A 509 -16.85 -16.84 -20.90
C GLU A 509 -17.01 -16.87 -19.37
N TYR A 510 -16.34 -15.97 -18.66
CA TYR A 510 -16.49 -15.91 -17.21
C TYR A 510 -17.90 -15.45 -16.79
N LYS A 511 -18.36 -15.99 -15.65
CA LYS A 511 -19.63 -15.60 -15.03
C LYS A 511 -19.47 -14.32 -14.22
N LEU A 512 -20.47 -13.43 -14.27
CA LEU A 512 -20.46 -12.23 -13.44
C LEU A 512 -20.48 -12.60 -11.95
N ASN A 513 -19.69 -11.94 -11.12
CA ASN A 513 -19.73 -12.12 -9.67
C ASN A 513 -19.48 -10.82 -8.89
N LYS A 514 -20.02 -10.75 -7.68
CA LYS A 514 -19.93 -9.60 -6.76
C LYS A 514 -20.43 -8.29 -7.38
N LEU A 515 -21.54 -8.36 -8.10
CA LEU A 515 -22.24 -7.18 -8.62
C LEU A 515 -22.94 -6.44 -7.48
N LYS A 516 -23.10 -5.13 -7.62
CA LYS A 516 -23.71 -4.27 -6.61
C LYS A 516 -25.08 -3.74 -7.02
N PHE A 517 -25.27 -3.43 -8.29
CA PHE A 517 -26.52 -2.84 -8.80
C PHE A 517 -27.36 -3.84 -9.57
N PHE A 518 -26.71 -4.83 -10.20
CA PHE A 518 -27.37 -5.87 -10.98
C PHE A 518 -27.17 -7.24 -10.33
N SER A 519 -27.60 -7.39 -9.08
CA SER A 519 -27.45 -8.66 -8.34
C SER A 519 -28.19 -9.82 -9.03
N GLU A 520 -29.26 -9.53 -9.77
CA GLU A 520 -30.01 -10.46 -10.61
C GLU A 520 -29.24 -11.01 -11.83
N LEU A 521 -28.15 -10.35 -12.20
CA LEU A 521 -27.23 -10.81 -13.26
C LEU A 521 -26.04 -11.60 -12.70
N GLU A 522 -25.95 -11.76 -11.39
CA GLU A 522 -24.88 -12.53 -10.77
C GLU A 522 -24.94 -14.00 -11.18
N GLY A 523 -23.77 -14.56 -11.52
CA GLY A 523 -23.63 -15.92 -12.03
C GLY A 523 -23.96 -16.11 -13.50
N LYS A 524 -24.51 -15.11 -14.19
CA LYS A 524 -24.84 -15.20 -15.63
C LYS A 524 -23.61 -15.04 -16.53
N LYS A 525 -23.63 -15.74 -17.66
CA LYS A 525 -22.73 -15.55 -18.81
C LYS A 525 -23.32 -14.53 -19.79
N PHE A 526 -22.51 -14.06 -20.74
CA PHE A 526 -22.96 -13.17 -21.81
C PHE A 526 -24.15 -13.75 -22.60
N ASN A 527 -24.10 -15.03 -22.99
CA ASN A 527 -25.18 -15.69 -23.73
C ASN A 527 -26.48 -15.89 -22.92
N GLU A 528 -26.44 -15.67 -21.61
CA GLU A 528 -27.58 -15.79 -20.69
C GLU A 528 -28.20 -14.43 -20.37
N LEU A 529 -27.65 -13.33 -20.93
CA LEU A 529 -28.19 -11.99 -20.77
C LEU A 529 -29.35 -11.73 -21.76
N PRO A 530 -30.32 -10.88 -21.38
CA PRO A 530 -31.30 -10.32 -22.31
C PRO A 530 -30.62 -9.60 -23.47
N GLU A 531 -31.20 -9.70 -24.67
CA GLU A 531 -30.67 -9.12 -25.91
C GLU A 531 -30.41 -7.60 -25.80
N GLU A 532 -31.28 -6.87 -25.10
CA GLU A 532 -31.10 -5.43 -24.85
C GLU A 532 -29.79 -5.11 -24.09
N LEU A 533 -29.43 -5.93 -23.10
CA LEU A 533 -28.18 -5.74 -22.34
C LEU A 533 -26.96 -6.16 -23.16
N CYS A 534 -27.09 -7.18 -24.00
CA CYS A 534 -26.05 -7.56 -24.95
C CYS A 534 -25.76 -6.41 -25.94
N ASN A 535 -26.81 -5.81 -26.52
CA ASN A 535 -26.67 -4.68 -27.42
C ASN A 535 -26.07 -3.47 -26.72
N THR A 536 -26.47 -3.20 -25.47
CA THR A 536 -25.86 -2.15 -24.64
C THR A 536 -24.35 -2.33 -24.50
N ILE A 537 -23.87 -3.58 -24.35
CA ILE A 537 -22.43 -3.87 -24.29
C ILE A 537 -21.76 -3.65 -25.65
N TYR A 538 -22.36 -4.11 -26.76
CA TYR A 538 -21.78 -3.95 -28.09
C TYR A 538 -21.69 -2.50 -28.57
N GLU A 539 -22.75 -1.72 -28.32
CA GLU A 539 -22.89 -0.33 -28.75
C GLU A 539 -22.18 0.67 -27.83
N PHE A 540 -21.65 0.21 -26.69
CA PHE A 540 -20.96 1.09 -25.76
C PHE A 540 -19.73 1.76 -26.41
N ASN A 541 -19.69 3.10 -26.30
CA ASN A 541 -18.65 3.91 -26.90
C ASN A 541 -17.40 3.98 -26.03
N LEU A 542 -16.28 3.48 -26.55
CA LEU A 542 -14.96 3.64 -25.97
C LEU A 542 -14.22 4.80 -26.63
N SER A 543 -13.52 5.60 -25.83
CA SER A 543 -12.65 6.67 -26.34
C SER A 543 -11.30 6.07 -26.75
N LEU A 544 -10.93 6.17 -28.02
CA LEU A 544 -9.64 5.72 -28.56
C LEU A 544 -8.73 6.91 -28.84
N VAL A 545 -7.53 6.88 -28.28
CA VAL A 545 -6.46 7.85 -28.52
C VAL A 545 -5.41 7.19 -29.39
N THR A 546 -5.37 7.56 -30.67
CA THR A 546 -4.50 6.92 -31.66
C THR A 546 -3.29 7.78 -31.95
N ILE A 547 -2.10 7.35 -31.56
CA ILE A 547 -0.84 8.01 -31.88
C ILE A 547 -0.30 7.39 -33.17
N ASP A 548 -0.27 8.16 -34.25
CA ASP A 548 0.20 7.67 -35.56
C ASP A 548 1.72 7.88 -35.69
N ALA A 549 2.45 6.79 -35.94
CA ALA A 549 3.90 6.78 -36.14
C ALA A 549 4.35 7.65 -37.32
N LYS A 550 3.49 7.83 -38.34
CA LYS A 550 3.81 8.69 -39.50
C LYS A 550 3.85 10.17 -39.12
N ILE A 551 3.06 10.54 -38.11
CA ILE A 551 2.98 11.91 -37.60
C ILE A 551 4.07 12.13 -36.53
N ASN A 552 4.39 11.09 -35.76
CA ASN A 552 5.32 11.15 -34.63
C ASN A 552 6.41 10.07 -34.75
N PRO A 553 7.40 10.26 -35.65
CA PRO A 553 8.41 9.23 -35.94
C PRO A 553 9.40 8.97 -34.79
N THR A 554 9.61 9.96 -33.91
CA THR A 554 10.50 9.89 -32.73
C THR A 554 9.80 9.37 -31.48
N PHE A 555 8.50 9.05 -31.56
CA PHE A 555 7.72 8.64 -30.40
C PHE A 555 7.97 7.18 -30.01
N ASP A 556 8.30 6.97 -28.74
CA ASP A 556 8.43 5.64 -28.14
C ASP A 556 7.13 5.20 -27.43
N PRO A 557 6.41 4.18 -27.94
CA PRO A 557 5.20 3.64 -27.29
C PRO A 557 5.47 3.02 -25.91
N ILE A 558 6.68 2.54 -25.66
CA ILE A 558 7.07 1.91 -24.40
C ILE A 558 7.18 2.96 -23.29
N ASP A 559 7.81 4.10 -23.56
CA ASP A 559 7.88 5.19 -22.58
C ASP A 559 6.49 5.69 -22.19
N LEU A 560 5.55 5.81 -23.14
CA LEU A 560 4.16 6.15 -22.82
C LEU A 560 3.46 5.06 -22.00
N PHE A 561 3.64 3.78 -22.34
CA PHE A 561 3.11 2.67 -21.55
C PHE A 561 3.56 2.76 -20.08
N ILE A 562 4.86 2.99 -19.86
CA ILE A 562 5.44 3.15 -18.53
C ILE A 562 4.86 4.41 -17.85
N ARG A 563 4.74 5.54 -18.56
CA ARG A 563 4.15 6.78 -18.02
C ARG A 563 2.72 6.59 -17.52
N LEU A 564 1.89 5.91 -18.29
CA LEU A 564 0.48 5.66 -17.98
C LEU A 564 0.30 4.64 -16.84
N ASN A 565 1.11 3.58 -16.82
CA ASN A 565 0.91 2.43 -15.94
C ASN A 565 1.79 2.41 -14.67
N ASN A 566 2.84 3.23 -14.61
CA ASN A 566 3.68 3.35 -13.41
C ASN A 566 3.00 4.23 -12.35
N LYS A 567 2.18 3.58 -11.51
CA LYS A 567 1.54 4.17 -10.33
C LYS A 567 2.27 3.76 -9.05
N PRO A 568 3.27 4.53 -8.58
CA PRO A 568 3.99 4.19 -7.34
C PRO A 568 3.12 4.34 -6.08
N PHE A 569 1.99 5.05 -6.16
CA PHE A 569 1.14 5.37 -5.01
C PHE A 569 -0.32 4.91 -5.22
N PRO A 570 -0.63 3.61 -5.39
CA PRO A 570 -2.02 3.14 -5.40
C PRO A 570 -2.69 3.38 -4.03
N ILE A 571 -4.03 3.45 -4.01
CA ILE A 571 -4.81 3.39 -2.78
C ILE A 571 -4.60 1.99 -2.18
N ARG A 572 -4.22 1.93 -0.91
CA ARG A 572 -3.95 0.65 -0.24
C ARG A 572 -5.26 0.03 0.22
N GLU A 573 -5.47 -1.22 -0.13
CA GLU A 573 -6.64 -1.99 0.32
C GLU A 573 -6.62 -2.14 1.85
N ASN A 574 -7.80 -2.11 2.48
CA ASN A 574 -7.99 -2.23 3.93
C ASN A 574 -7.19 -1.19 4.75
N THR A 575 -7.11 0.03 4.25
CA THR A 575 -6.52 1.19 4.95
C THR A 575 -7.50 2.36 4.98
N PHE A 576 -7.22 3.38 5.78
CA PHE A 576 -8.06 4.58 5.82
C PHE A 576 -8.11 5.31 4.47
N GLU A 577 -7.07 5.26 3.63
CA GLU A 577 -7.12 5.81 2.27
C GLU A 577 -8.28 5.20 1.47
N MET A 578 -8.52 3.90 1.64
CA MET A 578 -9.67 3.23 1.07
C MET A 578 -10.91 3.64 1.85
N TRP A 579 -11.03 3.32 3.14
CA TRP A 579 -12.28 3.55 3.90
C TRP A 579 -12.86 4.96 3.79
N ASN A 580 -12.00 5.99 3.73
CA ASN A 580 -12.40 7.39 3.54
C ASN A 580 -13.30 7.61 2.31
N SER A 581 -13.19 6.79 1.26
CA SER A 581 -14.03 6.90 0.06
C SER A 581 -15.19 5.92 -0.03
N TYR A 582 -15.26 4.89 0.83
CA TYR A 582 -16.28 3.82 0.72
C TYR A 582 -17.29 3.91 1.86
N ILE A 583 -16.85 4.37 3.03
CA ILE A 583 -17.62 4.29 4.26
C ILE A 583 -18.53 5.51 4.43
N ASP A 584 -19.51 5.36 5.31
CA ASP A 584 -20.47 6.38 5.69
C ASP A 584 -19.78 7.71 6.08
N LYS A 585 -20.34 8.81 5.56
CA LYS A 585 -19.80 10.17 5.73
C LYS A 585 -19.70 10.57 7.21
N GLU A 586 -20.63 10.14 8.05
CA GLU A 586 -20.68 10.48 9.47
C GLU A 586 -19.52 9.81 10.23
N ILE A 587 -19.29 8.51 9.99
CA ILE A 587 -18.17 7.75 10.58
C ILE A 587 -16.83 8.40 10.20
N ILE A 588 -16.65 8.71 8.92
CA ILE A 588 -15.41 9.31 8.41
C ILE A 588 -15.20 10.72 8.96
N SER A 589 -16.24 11.56 8.95
CA SER A 589 -16.16 12.93 9.45
C SER A 589 -15.84 12.96 10.95
N LEU A 590 -16.51 12.11 11.75
CA LEU A 590 -16.25 12.00 13.18
C LEU A 590 -14.83 11.51 13.44
N CYS A 591 -14.36 10.49 12.72
CA CYS A 591 -12.99 10.00 12.84
C CYS A 591 -11.95 11.09 12.54
N LYS A 592 -12.14 11.87 11.46
CA LYS A 592 -11.26 12.98 11.10
C LYS A 592 -11.27 14.10 12.14
N GLU A 593 -12.45 14.48 12.62
CA GLU A 593 -12.60 15.49 13.67
C GLU A 593 -11.84 15.07 14.94
N LYS A 594 -12.06 13.85 15.43
CA LYS A 594 -11.39 13.35 16.65
C LYS A 594 -9.89 13.17 16.44
N THR A 595 -9.46 12.66 15.30
CA THR A 595 -8.03 12.51 14.98
C THR A 595 -7.34 13.87 14.95
N LYS A 596 -7.94 14.88 14.29
CA LYS A 596 -7.39 16.25 14.24
C LYS A 596 -7.27 16.85 15.63
N LYS A 597 -8.27 16.67 16.49
CA LYS A 597 -8.30 17.17 17.87
C LYS A 597 -7.12 16.69 18.73
N TYR A 598 -6.69 15.44 18.56
CA TYR A 598 -5.60 14.85 19.37
C TYR A 598 -4.27 14.71 18.61
N SER A 599 -4.20 15.22 17.38
CA SER A 599 -3.05 15.06 16.47
C SER A 599 -1.73 15.66 16.98
N SER A 600 -1.77 16.58 17.95
CA SER A 600 -0.60 17.23 18.55
C SER A 600 0.29 16.25 19.32
N TRP A 601 -0.31 15.25 19.99
CA TRP A 601 0.41 14.31 20.84
C TRP A 601 0.04 12.84 20.64
N PHE A 602 -1.18 12.52 20.17
CA PHE A 602 -1.66 11.16 19.95
C PHE A 602 -1.62 10.81 18.45
N TYR A 603 -0.43 10.46 17.96
CA TYR A 603 -0.21 10.10 16.56
C TYR A 603 0.80 8.95 16.44
N ALA A 604 0.69 8.17 15.37
CA ALA A 604 1.70 7.19 14.98
C ALA A 604 2.84 7.87 14.18
N ARG A 605 2.50 8.80 13.29
CA ARG A 605 3.48 9.56 12.49
C ARG A 605 3.09 11.03 12.37
N LEU A 606 4.06 11.91 12.61
CA LEU A 606 3.93 13.35 12.32
C LEU A 606 3.87 13.57 10.80
N ASN A 607 2.94 14.42 10.35
CA ASN A 607 2.76 14.84 8.95
C ASN A 607 2.65 13.67 7.97
N ASN A 608 1.59 12.87 8.15
CA ASN A 608 1.37 11.68 7.35
C ASN A 608 0.43 11.92 6.16
N SER A 609 0.99 11.90 4.95
CA SER A 609 0.21 12.00 3.71
C SER A 609 -0.72 10.82 3.47
N ARG A 610 -0.47 9.67 4.12
CA ARG A 610 -1.21 8.41 3.92
C ARG A 610 -2.32 8.18 4.95
N MET A 611 -2.62 9.16 5.80
CA MET A 611 -3.72 9.09 6.77
C MET A 611 -3.59 7.94 7.79
N GLU A 612 -2.36 7.53 8.15
CA GLU A 612 -2.15 6.41 9.10
C GLU A 612 -2.62 6.76 10.53
N ASN A 613 -2.80 8.05 10.86
CA ASN A 613 -3.31 8.46 12.17
C ASN A 613 -4.83 8.26 12.25
N GLU A 614 -5.54 8.53 11.16
CA GLU A 614 -6.96 8.21 11.01
C GLU A 614 -7.17 6.69 10.95
N GLU A 615 -6.26 5.96 10.27
CA GLU A 615 -6.25 4.49 10.30
C GLU A 615 -6.08 3.97 11.73
N LEU A 616 -5.16 4.54 12.51
CA LEU A 616 -4.99 4.19 13.92
C LEU A 616 -6.31 4.35 14.69
N PHE A 617 -6.99 5.48 14.52
CA PHE A 617 -8.23 5.76 15.22
C PHE A 617 -9.33 4.74 14.87
N ILE A 618 -9.55 4.47 13.58
CA ILE A 618 -10.52 3.46 13.13
C ILE A 618 -10.18 2.07 13.67
N ILE A 619 -8.91 1.68 13.65
CA ILE A 619 -8.51 0.36 14.16
C ILE A 619 -8.79 0.26 15.66
N LEU A 620 -8.48 1.29 16.46
CA LEU A 620 -8.79 1.29 17.89
C LEU A 620 -10.31 1.23 18.14
N SER A 621 -11.11 1.91 17.33
CA SER A 621 -12.57 1.84 17.41
C SER A 621 -13.13 0.49 16.99
N TYR A 622 -12.50 -0.18 16.03
CA TYR A 622 -12.84 -1.55 15.66
C TYR A 622 -12.51 -2.54 16.79
N LEU A 623 -11.36 -2.39 17.46
CA LEU A 623 -11.00 -3.20 18.63
C LEU A 623 -12.04 -3.04 19.75
N ASP A 624 -12.47 -1.81 20.03
CA ASP A 624 -13.55 -1.51 20.99
C ASP A 624 -14.89 -2.10 20.58
N TYR A 625 -15.25 -1.99 19.29
CA TYR A 625 -16.49 -2.55 18.74
C TYR A 625 -16.54 -4.07 18.92
N LYS A 626 -15.47 -4.79 18.58
CA LYS A 626 -15.38 -6.24 18.79
C LYS A 626 -15.40 -6.58 20.28
N TYR A 627 -14.68 -5.84 21.12
CA TYR A 627 -14.67 -6.07 22.56
C TYR A 627 -16.06 -5.98 23.21
N HIS A 628 -16.95 -5.11 22.70
CA HIS A 628 -18.31 -4.98 23.20
C HIS A 628 -19.31 -5.98 22.59
N ASN A 629 -18.94 -6.68 21.52
CA ASN A 629 -19.72 -7.77 20.96
C ASN A 629 -19.42 -9.07 21.73
N LYS A 630 -20.44 -9.59 22.41
CA LYS A 630 -20.32 -10.63 23.46
C LYS A 630 -19.74 -11.97 22.99
N ASP A 631 -19.72 -12.22 21.68
CA ASP A 631 -19.33 -13.52 21.08
C ASP A 631 -17.90 -13.56 20.54
N THR A 632 -17.04 -12.59 20.87
CA THR A 632 -15.66 -12.54 20.33
C THR A 632 -14.59 -12.48 21.42
N VAL A 633 -13.56 -13.31 21.28
CA VAL A 633 -12.37 -13.29 22.14
C VAL A 633 -11.34 -12.35 21.50
N VAL A 634 -10.54 -11.65 22.32
CA VAL A 634 -9.56 -10.68 21.80
C VAL A 634 -8.56 -11.33 20.83
N THR A 635 -8.21 -12.59 21.08
CA THR A 635 -7.33 -13.41 20.24
C THR A 635 -7.89 -13.65 18.85
N ASP A 636 -9.19 -13.45 18.60
CA ASP A 636 -9.80 -13.68 17.28
C ASP A 636 -9.46 -12.56 16.29
N TYR A 637 -9.18 -11.35 16.79
CA TYR A 637 -8.96 -10.17 15.96
C TYR A 637 -7.61 -9.47 16.18
N LEU A 638 -7.00 -9.61 17.36
CA LEU A 638 -5.67 -9.09 17.67
C LEU A 638 -4.68 -10.25 17.88
N ASP A 639 -3.67 -10.31 17.01
CA ASP A 639 -2.59 -11.29 17.07
C ASP A 639 -1.41 -10.67 17.82
N ILE A 640 -1.01 -11.29 18.93
CA ILE A 640 0.17 -10.91 19.70
C ILE A 640 1.17 -12.05 19.55
N TYR A 641 2.32 -11.77 18.97
CA TYR A 641 3.31 -12.77 18.56
C TYR A 641 4.73 -12.22 18.78
N GLN A 642 5.73 -13.11 18.80
CA GLN A 642 7.12 -12.71 18.97
C GLN A 642 7.81 -12.51 17.61
N GLN A 643 8.65 -11.50 17.50
CA GLN A 643 9.50 -11.28 16.34
C GLN A 643 10.86 -10.73 16.78
N ARG A 644 11.94 -11.51 16.60
CA ARG A 644 13.31 -11.19 17.08
C ARG A 644 13.37 -11.01 18.60
N GLY A 645 12.82 -11.95 19.37
CA GLY A 645 12.81 -11.87 20.84
C GLY A 645 12.11 -10.63 21.40
N LYS A 646 11.17 -10.05 20.64
CA LYS A 646 10.35 -8.87 21.01
C LYS A 646 8.88 -9.13 20.74
N THR A 647 8.04 -8.82 21.73
CA THR A 647 6.59 -8.93 21.58
C THR A 647 6.10 -7.92 20.55
N SER A 648 5.39 -8.39 19.55
CA SER A 648 4.81 -7.61 18.47
C SER A 648 3.30 -7.86 18.39
N ALA A 649 2.55 -6.93 17.80
CA ALA A 649 1.11 -7.07 17.66
C ALA A 649 0.62 -6.62 16.29
N ARG A 650 -0.33 -7.37 15.71
CA ARG A 650 -1.00 -7.03 14.45
C ARG A 650 -2.48 -7.42 14.47
N ILE A 651 -3.27 -6.79 13.61
CA ILE A 651 -4.65 -7.22 13.35
C ILE A 651 -4.62 -8.47 12.47
N LYS A 652 -5.36 -9.52 12.86
CA LYS A 652 -5.40 -10.81 12.12
C LYS A 652 -5.97 -10.64 10.71
N ASP A 653 -7.15 -10.05 10.61
CA ASP A 653 -7.82 -9.79 9.33
C ASP A 653 -8.25 -8.32 9.24
N LYS A 654 -7.47 -7.50 8.52
CA LYS A 654 -7.86 -6.12 8.21
C LYS A 654 -9.07 -6.06 7.27
N GLY A 655 -9.35 -7.12 6.51
CA GLY A 655 -10.54 -7.23 5.67
C GLY A 655 -11.83 -7.30 6.50
N ASP A 656 -11.77 -7.80 7.74
CA ASP A 656 -12.93 -7.81 8.64
C ASP A 656 -13.34 -6.41 9.08
N ILE A 657 -12.37 -5.50 9.23
CA ILE A 657 -12.64 -4.09 9.48
C ILE A 657 -13.43 -3.50 8.31
N THR A 658 -12.96 -3.75 7.08
CA THR A 658 -13.65 -3.29 5.86
C THR A 658 -15.07 -3.83 5.81
N ARG A 659 -15.29 -5.15 6.02
CA ARG A 659 -16.63 -5.75 6.03
C ARG A 659 -17.52 -5.13 7.11
N THR A 660 -17.00 -4.91 8.31
CA THR A 660 -17.76 -4.30 9.41
C THR A 660 -18.19 -2.87 9.08
N LEU A 661 -17.28 -2.08 8.49
CA LEU A 661 -17.57 -0.72 8.06
C LEU A 661 -18.53 -0.68 6.86
N ASP A 662 -18.41 -1.62 5.92
CA ASP A 662 -19.34 -1.76 4.79
C ASP A 662 -20.75 -2.13 5.28
N SER A 663 -20.87 -3.08 6.22
CA SER A 663 -22.16 -3.41 6.85
C SER A 663 -22.79 -2.23 7.59
N ALA A 664 -22.01 -1.26 8.05
CA ALA A 664 -22.52 -0.03 8.66
C ALA A 664 -23.19 0.93 7.66
N LEU A 665 -23.01 0.74 6.34
CA LEU A 665 -23.75 1.49 5.31
C LEU A 665 -25.20 0.99 5.16
N GLU A 666 -25.39 -0.31 5.32
CA GLU A 666 -26.67 -0.98 5.08
C GLU A 666 -27.47 -1.17 6.37
N ASN A 667 -26.78 -1.37 7.50
CA ASN A 667 -27.39 -1.64 8.80
C ASN A 667 -27.15 -0.50 9.80
N GLU A 668 -28.24 0.20 10.14
CA GLU A 668 -28.24 1.32 11.10
C GLU A 668 -27.86 0.92 12.53
N GLU A 669 -28.11 -0.32 12.96
CA GLU A 669 -27.68 -0.78 14.30
C GLU A 669 -26.17 -0.95 14.37
N VAL A 670 -25.57 -1.52 13.33
CA VAL A 670 -24.11 -1.65 13.20
C VAL A 670 -23.48 -0.27 13.16
N LYS A 671 -24.04 0.67 12.39
CA LYS A 671 -23.61 2.06 12.35
C LYS A 671 -23.63 2.73 13.73
N LYS A 672 -24.76 2.67 14.44
CA LYS A 672 -24.91 3.25 15.79
C LYS A 672 -23.93 2.63 16.79
N SER A 673 -23.73 1.32 16.74
CA SER A 673 -22.79 0.61 17.59
C SER A 673 -21.34 1.02 17.29
N PHE A 674 -20.96 1.13 16.01
CA PHE A 674 -19.61 1.57 15.63
C PHE A 674 -19.35 3.05 16.00
N ILE A 675 -20.35 3.94 15.83
CA ILE A 675 -20.27 5.33 16.28
C ILE A 675 -20.08 5.41 17.80
N LYS A 676 -20.73 4.53 18.57
CA LYS A 676 -20.49 4.42 20.01
C LYS A 676 -19.05 4.02 20.30
N SER A 677 -18.47 3.10 19.54
CA SER A 677 -17.06 2.71 19.68
C SER A 677 -16.06 3.79 19.28
N LEU A 678 -16.39 4.65 18.30
CA LEU A 678 -15.62 5.87 18.01
C LEU A 678 -15.57 6.80 19.24
N LYS A 679 -16.70 6.98 19.93
CA LYS A 679 -16.77 7.78 21.17
C LYS A 679 -16.00 7.12 22.32
N ASN A 680 -16.10 5.79 22.46
CA ASN A 680 -15.32 5.04 23.45
C ASN A 680 -13.80 5.15 23.20
N THR A 681 -13.38 5.21 21.94
CA THR A 681 -11.98 5.44 21.57
C THR A 681 -11.51 6.83 22.01
N GLU A 682 -12.34 7.86 21.87
CA GLU A 682 -12.05 9.18 22.44
C GLU A 682 -11.92 9.11 23.98
N ILE A 683 -12.78 8.35 24.65
CA ILE A 683 -12.67 8.12 26.10
C ILE A 683 -11.34 7.43 26.45
N PHE A 684 -10.92 6.43 25.68
CA PHE A 684 -9.63 5.77 25.84
C PHE A 684 -8.45 6.76 25.69
N ILE A 685 -8.50 7.67 24.71
CA ILE A 685 -7.47 8.71 24.55
C ILE A 685 -7.44 9.65 25.76
N LYS A 686 -8.61 10.05 26.29
CA LYS A 686 -8.70 10.87 27.50
C LYS A 686 -8.20 10.14 28.75
N LYS A 687 -8.48 8.84 28.87
CA LYS A 687 -7.93 7.97 29.93
C LYS A 687 -6.39 7.94 29.85
N THR A 688 -5.86 7.79 28.64
CA THR A 688 -4.41 7.83 28.38
C THR A 688 -3.82 9.19 28.74
N GLN A 689 -4.46 10.29 28.36
CA GLN A 689 -4.06 11.64 28.77
C GLN A 689 -4.02 11.77 30.30
N THR A 690 -5.07 11.30 30.98
CA THR A 690 -5.15 11.30 32.46
C THR A 690 -4.08 10.40 33.07
N LEU A 691 -3.69 9.30 32.44
CA LEU A 691 -2.61 8.45 32.93
C LEU A 691 -1.24 9.15 32.84
N LEU A 692 -1.01 9.92 31.78
CA LEU A 692 0.28 10.54 31.47
C LEU A 692 0.61 11.77 32.33
N VAL A 693 -0.36 12.64 32.62
CA VAL A 693 -0.16 13.96 33.26
C VAL A 693 0.07 13.86 34.78
N ASP A 694 1.22 13.38 35.23
CA ASP A 694 1.52 13.11 36.64
C ASP A 694 1.96 14.32 37.48
N LYS A 695 2.17 15.48 36.84
CA LYS A 695 2.54 16.75 37.49
C LYS A 695 1.84 17.94 36.84
N ASN A 696 1.84 19.08 37.51
CA ASN A 696 1.40 20.34 36.93
C ASN A 696 2.41 20.81 35.88
N VAL A 697 1.94 21.12 34.68
CA VAL A 697 2.78 21.52 33.54
C VAL A 697 2.09 22.64 32.78
N GLU A 698 2.87 23.65 32.38
CA GLU A 698 2.37 24.79 31.61
C GLU A 698 1.96 24.38 30.18
N ASN A 699 2.75 23.51 29.53
CA ASN A 699 2.45 22.97 28.20
C ASN A 699 2.12 21.47 28.26
N ILE A 700 0.82 21.19 28.38
CA ILE A 700 0.30 19.82 28.50
C ILE A 700 0.60 18.99 27.23
N GLU A 701 0.48 19.55 26.03
CA GLU A 701 0.63 18.78 24.79
C GLU A 701 2.06 18.29 24.55
N SER A 702 3.05 19.18 24.75
CA SER A 702 4.47 18.83 24.65
C SER A 702 4.86 17.79 25.71
N PHE A 703 4.29 17.92 26.91
CA PHE A 703 4.49 16.96 27.98
C PHE A 703 3.91 15.58 27.63
N LEU A 704 2.65 15.53 27.17
CA LEU A 704 1.98 14.29 26.75
C LEU A 704 2.76 13.56 25.65
N LYS A 705 3.26 14.31 24.66
CA LYS A 705 4.08 13.76 23.59
C LYS A 705 5.32 13.05 24.14
N THR A 706 6.03 13.71 25.04
CA THR A 706 7.28 13.22 25.63
C THR A 706 7.02 12.01 26.53
N GLU A 707 6.00 12.08 27.39
CA GLU A 707 5.63 10.97 28.27
C GLU A 707 5.15 9.74 27.52
N LEU A 708 4.40 9.90 26.42
CA LEU A 708 3.99 8.79 25.58
C LEU A 708 5.19 8.12 24.90
N GLU A 709 6.20 8.90 24.48
CA GLU A 709 7.47 8.39 23.95
C GLU A 709 8.26 7.62 25.02
N HIS A 710 8.22 8.07 26.27
CA HIS A 710 8.81 7.36 27.41
C HIS A 710 8.09 6.05 27.72
N ILE A 711 6.74 6.02 27.72
CA ILE A 711 5.99 4.77 27.87
C ILE A 711 6.33 3.80 26.76
N PHE A 712 6.35 4.27 25.51
CA PHE A 712 6.69 3.45 24.36
C PHE A 712 8.19 3.16 24.23
N GLN A 713 9.03 3.55 25.20
CA GLN A 713 10.47 3.28 25.25
C GLN A 713 11.20 3.66 23.95
N ILE A 714 10.82 4.79 23.33
CA ILE A 714 11.32 5.18 22.00
C ILE A 714 12.73 5.76 22.14
N ASN A 715 13.72 5.15 21.48
CA ASN A 715 15.11 5.64 21.49
C ASN A 715 15.19 7.02 20.80
N LYS A 716 16.04 7.92 21.34
CA LYS A 716 16.26 9.27 20.78
C LYS A 716 16.65 9.27 19.29
N THR A 717 17.26 8.18 18.80
CA THR A 717 17.71 8.01 17.41
C THR A 717 16.61 7.58 16.44
N SER A 718 15.53 6.93 16.91
CA SER A 718 14.40 6.50 16.09
C SER A 718 13.11 7.07 16.67
N ARG A 719 12.72 8.28 16.25
CA ARG A 719 11.50 8.98 16.71
C ARG A 719 10.18 8.36 16.22
N ARG A 720 10.18 7.10 15.79
CA ARG A 720 9.01 6.47 15.15
C ARG A 720 8.17 5.71 16.16
N ARG A 721 6.91 6.11 16.30
CA ARG A 721 5.87 5.35 17.02
C ARG A 721 5.26 4.33 16.05
N THR A 722 5.03 3.12 16.52
CA THR A 722 4.45 2.05 15.71
C THR A 722 3.00 1.80 16.13
N LEU A 723 2.13 1.46 15.18
CA LEU A 723 0.71 1.18 15.44
C LEU A 723 0.51 0.11 16.52
N GLN A 724 1.37 -0.93 16.53
CA GLN A 724 1.37 -1.99 17.54
C GLN A 724 1.46 -1.46 18.98
N ASN A 725 2.17 -0.35 19.22
CA ASN A 725 2.31 0.21 20.57
C ASN A 725 0.95 0.71 21.08
N PHE A 726 0.14 1.27 20.19
CA PHE A 726 -1.20 1.72 20.52
C PHE A 726 -2.16 0.53 20.70
N TYR A 727 -2.01 -0.54 19.92
CA TYR A 727 -2.83 -1.75 20.09
C TYR A 727 -2.58 -2.41 21.46
N LEU A 728 -1.30 -2.54 21.84
CA LEU A 728 -0.91 -3.09 23.14
C LEU A 728 -1.34 -2.17 24.29
N LEU A 729 -1.21 -0.84 24.14
CA LEU A 729 -1.68 0.10 25.15
C LEU A 729 -3.20 0.02 25.32
N TRP A 730 -3.95 -0.07 24.22
CA TRP A 730 -5.40 -0.29 24.26
C TRP A 730 -5.74 -1.61 24.95
N TYR A 731 -5.04 -2.69 24.60
CA TYR A 731 -5.25 -4.03 25.18
C TYR A 731 -5.11 -4.03 26.71
N LEU A 732 -4.09 -3.34 27.24
CA LEU A 732 -3.89 -3.20 28.69
C LEU A 732 -4.99 -2.35 29.33
N MET A 733 -5.36 -1.23 28.69
CA MET A 733 -6.23 -0.22 29.29
C MET A 733 -7.74 -0.44 29.08
N LYS A 734 -8.15 -1.43 28.28
CA LYS A 734 -9.56 -1.67 27.90
C LYS A 734 -10.50 -1.83 29.10
N ASP A 735 -10.03 -2.48 30.17
CA ASP A 735 -10.80 -2.79 31.38
C ASP A 735 -10.60 -1.78 32.53
N VAL A 736 -9.72 -0.79 32.34
CA VAL A 736 -9.40 0.22 33.36
C VAL A 736 -10.33 1.42 33.19
N ASN A 737 -11.11 1.75 34.23
CA ASN A 737 -11.99 2.93 34.21
C ASN A 737 -11.24 4.22 34.61
N GLN A 738 -11.90 5.37 34.44
CA GLN A 738 -11.27 6.67 34.72
C GLN A 738 -11.02 6.91 36.22
N SER A 739 -11.93 6.46 37.10
CA SER A 739 -11.80 6.62 38.55
C SER A 739 -10.60 5.87 39.11
N MET A 740 -10.34 4.67 38.62
CA MET A 740 -9.16 3.87 38.94
C MET A 740 -7.88 4.59 38.54
N ILE A 741 -7.83 5.15 37.32
CA ILE A 741 -6.68 5.92 36.85
C ILE A 741 -6.41 7.10 37.77
N LEU A 742 -7.42 7.89 38.14
CA LEU A 742 -7.22 9.06 38.99
C LEU A 742 -6.60 8.70 40.35
N ARG A 743 -6.99 7.57 40.96
CA ARG A 743 -6.46 7.15 42.27
C ARG A 743 -5.12 6.44 42.20
N LYS A 744 -4.96 5.54 41.23
CA LYS A 744 -3.78 4.66 41.12
C LYS A 744 -2.86 5.03 39.96
N ARG A 745 -2.92 6.27 39.46
CA ARG A 745 -2.19 6.73 38.26
C ARG A 745 -0.71 6.36 38.25
N PHE A 746 -0.02 6.60 39.38
CA PHE A 746 1.42 6.37 39.48
C PHE A 746 1.76 4.88 39.40
N GLU A 747 0.94 4.05 40.04
CA GLU A 747 1.08 2.58 40.01
C GLU A 747 0.81 2.04 38.60
N ILE A 748 -0.31 2.43 38.00
CA ILE A 748 -0.70 2.02 36.63
C ILE A 748 0.37 2.47 35.63
N LYS A 749 0.84 3.72 35.71
CA LYS A 749 1.88 4.26 34.81
C LYS A 749 3.18 3.48 34.94
N LYS A 750 3.58 3.12 36.17
CA LYS A 750 4.78 2.33 36.43
C LYS A 750 4.68 0.92 35.83
N GLU A 751 3.54 0.24 36.00
CA GLU A 751 3.31 -1.11 35.46
C GLU A 751 3.19 -1.12 33.94
N VAL A 752 2.46 -0.17 33.34
CA VAL A 752 2.41 -0.05 31.88
C VAL A 752 3.83 0.17 31.34
N LYS A 753 4.62 1.04 31.96
CA LYS A 753 6.00 1.29 31.57
C LYS A 753 6.89 0.05 31.70
N SER A 754 6.71 -0.78 32.74
CA SER A 754 7.48 -2.02 32.90
C SER A 754 7.11 -3.07 31.86
N ILE A 755 5.83 -3.20 31.51
CA ILE A 755 5.37 -4.09 30.44
C ILE A 755 5.95 -3.64 29.09
N PHE A 756 5.92 -2.34 28.77
CA PHE A 756 6.54 -1.84 27.53
C PHE A 756 8.08 -1.96 27.52
N LEU A 757 8.73 -1.91 28.69
CA LEU A 757 10.15 -2.21 28.79
C LEU A 757 10.43 -3.68 28.50
N PHE A 758 9.63 -4.60 29.06
CA PHE A 758 9.70 -6.03 28.77
C PHE A 758 9.55 -6.32 27.27
N ILE A 759 8.52 -5.74 26.63
CA ILE A 759 8.26 -5.88 25.17
C ILE A 759 9.49 -5.51 24.32
N LYS A 760 10.30 -4.53 24.76
CA LYS A 760 11.47 -4.05 24.01
C LYS A 760 12.76 -4.76 24.34
N THR A 761 12.83 -5.44 25.48
CA THR A 761 14.04 -6.11 25.94
C THR A 761 14.21 -7.39 25.14
N PHE A 762 15.36 -7.54 24.48
CA PHE A 762 15.69 -8.73 23.72
C PHE A 762 16.07 -9.85 24.69
N ILE A 763 15.33 -10.94 24.68
CA ILE A 763 15.64 -12.15 25.47
C ILE A 763 15.90 -13.28 24.47
N GLN A 764 17.00 -14.03 24.65
CA GLN A 764 17.48 -15.07 23.72
C GLN A 764 16.72 -16.42 23.83
N ASP A 765 15.70 -16.51 24.67
CA ASP A 765 15.01 -17.75 24.99
C ASP A 765 13.86 -18.11 24.03
N ASP A 766 13.39 -19.34 24.13
CA ASP A 766 12.42 -20.04 23.27
C ASP A 766 11.15 -19.21 22.95
N GLU A 767 10.75 -19.18 21.67
CA GLU A 767 9.76 -18.22 21.15
C GLU A 767 8.35 -18.37 21.77
N SER A 768 7.97 -19.58 22.18
CA SER A 768 6.66 -19.83 22.79
C SER A 768 6.57 -19.31 24.23
N GLN A 769 7.61 -19.50 25.04
CA GLN A 769 7.61 -19.18 26.46
C GLN A 769 7.49 -17.67 26.74
N LEU A 770 8.07 -16.84 25.88
CA LEU A 770 8.04 -15.37 26.01
C LEU A 770 6.67 -14.75 25.66
N THR A 771 5.92 -15.37 24.75
CA THR A 771 4.56 -14.92 24.42
C THR A 771 3.62 -15.20 25.58
N ASP A 772 3.78 -16.37 26.21
CA ASP A 772 3.05 -16.75 27.42
C ASP A 772 3.39 -15.83 28.58
N GLU A 773 4.65 -15.43 28.75
CA GLU A 773 5.06 -14.52 29.82
C GLU A 773 4.48 -13.09 29.64
N PHE A 774 4.48 -12.56 28.41
CA PHE A 774 3.79 -11.28 28.14
C PHE A 774 2.30 -11.38 28.48
N THR A 775 1.64 -12.44 28.01
CA THR A 775 0.21 -12.65 28.21
C THR A 775 -0.09 -12.76 29.71
N ALA A 776 0.72 -13.51 30.46
CA ALA A 776 0.61 -13.60 31.92
C ALA A 776 0.78 -12.24 32.62
N LYS A 777 1.80 -11.44 32.27
CA LYS A 777 1.98 -10.10 32.84
C LYS A 777 0.81 -9.16 32.49
N ALA A 778 0.32 -9.22 31.26
CA ALA A 778 -0.81 -8.42 30.82
C ALA A 778 -2.11 -8.84 31.53
N GLU A 779 -2.35 -10.14 31.70
CA GLU A 779 -3.48 -10.67 32.45
C GLU A 779 -3.41 -10.30 33.94
N GLN A 780 -2.23 -10.38 34.56
CA GLN A 780 -2.03 -9.91 35.93
C GLN A 780 -2.37 -8.42 36.07
N PHE A 781 -1.89 -7.58 35.15
CA PHE A 781 -2.23 -6.16 35.12
C PHE A 781 -3.73 -5.94 34.96
N ILE A 782 -4.37 -6.62 34.00
CA ILE A 782 -5.80 -6.51 33.75
C ILE A 782 -6.58 -6.95 35.00
N GLN A 783 -6.27 -8.11 35.59
CA GLN A 783 -6.95 -8.58 36.79
C GLN A 783 -6.78 -7.63 37.98
N LYS A 784 -5.61 -6.99 38.12
CA LYS A 784 -5.30 -6.05 39.20
C LYS A 784 -6.11 -4.75 39.11
N PHE A 785 -6.34 -4.23 37.90
CA PHE A 785 -7.00 -2.93 37.68
C PHE A 785 -8.39 -3.02 37.04
N LYS A 786 -8.89 -4.23 36.77
CA LYS A 786 -10.24 -4.47 36.27
C LYS A 786 -11.28 -4.11 37.32
N VAL A 787 -12.33 -3.44 36.87
CA VAL A 787 -13.48 -3.09 37.69
C VAL A 787 -14.40 -4.30 37.81
N SER A 788 -14.65 -4.77 39.03
CA SER A 788 -15.65 -5.81 39.29
C SER A 788 -17.04 -5.32 38.90
N LYS A 789 -17.81 -6.17 38.21
CA LYS A 789 -19.24 -5.91 37.94
C LYS A 789 -20.02 -6.18 39.22
N ARG A 790 -21.03 -5.36 39.50
CA ARG A 790 -21.99 -5.62 40.57
C ARG A 790 -22.81 -6.85 40.18
N SER A 791 -22.81 -7.88 41.02
CA SER A 791 -23.52 -9.14 40.77
C SER A 791 -24.17 -9.71 42.02
N ILE A 792 -23.80 -9.26 43.21
CA ILE A 792 -24.39 -9.71 44.47
C ILE A 792 -25.62 -8.85 44.76
N ASN A 793 -26.80 -9.48 44.70
CA ASN A 793 -28.04 -8.94 45.23
C ASN A 793 -28.31 -9.63 46.56
N LEU A 794 -28.06 -8.93 47.67
CA LEU A 794 -28.31 -9.48 49.00
C LEU A 794 -29.82 -9.62 49.25
N ASN A 795 -30.22 -10.77 49.79
CA ASN A 795 -31.57 -10.99 50.27
C ASN A 795 -31.81 -10.25 51.61
N GLN A 796 -33.02 -10.34 52.16
CA GLN A 796 -33.38 -9.60 53.38
C GLN A 796 -32.61 -10.11 54.61
N GLU A 797 -32.45 -11.42 54.77
CA GLU A 797 -31.73 -12.06 55.88
C GLU A 797 -30.24 -11.70 55.88
N GLU A 798 -29.61 -11.63 54.70
CA GLU A 798 -28.20 -11.22 54.55
C GLU A 798 -27.98 -9.74 54.87
N LYS A 799 -28.96 -8.88 54.58
CA LYS A 799 -28.91 -7.46 54.98
C LYS A 799 -29.03 -7.33 56.50
N GLU A 800 -29.92 -8.09 57.12
CA GLU A 800 -30.09 -8.11 58.57
C GLU A 800 -28.82 -8.62 59.27
N TYR A 801 -28.19 -9.67 58.73
CA TYR A 801 -26.88 -10.14 59.19
C TYR A 801 -25.80 -9.04 59.11
N LEU A 802 -25.74 -8.27 58.02
CA LEU A 802 -24.80 -7.16 57.90
C LEU A 802 -25.11 -6.04 58.89
N ILE A 803 -26.37 -5.68 59.10
CA ILE A 803 -26.80 -4.67 60.08
C ILE A 803 -26.38 -5.09 61.50
N ASP A 804 -26.59 -6.35 61.87
CA ASP A 804 -26.18 -6.89 63.17
C ASP A 804 -24.66 -6.91 63.31
N SER A 805 -23.94 -7.30 62.27
CA SER A 805 -22.46 -7.25 62.26
C SER A 805 -21.91 -5.82 62.41
N GLN A 806 -22.67 -4.82 61.95
CA GLN A 806 -22.38 -3.39 62.07
C GLN A 806 -22.90 -2.77 63.38
N LYS A 807 -23.38 -3.59 64.32
CA LYS A 807 -23.96 -3.16 65.60
C LYS A 807 -25.11 -2.15 65.42
N GLN A 808 -25.91 -2.32 64.36
CA GLN A 808 -27.03 -1.43 64.01
C GLN A 808 -26.62 0.04 63.84
N THR A 809 -25.38 0.31 63.47
CA THR A 809 -24.90 1.67 63.20
C THR A 809 -24.51 1.83 61.74
N CYS A 810 -24.85 2.99 61.16
CA CYS A 810 -24.45 3.38 59.83
C CYS A 810 -22.95 3.74 59.84
N PRO A 811 -22.09 3.06 59.07
CA PRO A 811 -20.66 3.31 59.09
C PRO A 811 -20.22 4.70 58.57
N ILE A 812 -21.12 5.44 57.91
CA ILE A 812 -20.83 6.77 57.34
C ILE A 812 -21.18 7.88 58.35
N CYS A 813 -22.41 7.89 58.86
CA CYS A 813 -22.89 8.96 59.74
C CYS A 813 -22.91 8.60 61.23
N GLN A 814 -22.58 7.35 61.57
CA GLN A 814 -22.66 6.78 62.93
C GLN A 814 -24.07 6.79 63.56
N GLY A 815 -25.11 7.12 62.79
CA GLY A 815 -26.50 7.03 63.22
C GLY A 815 -27.01 5.58 63.29
N ILE A 816 -28.06 5.35 64.07
CA ILE A 816 -28.69 4.02 64.22
C ILE A 816 -29.40 3.65 62.91
N LEU A 817 -29.28 2.39 62.48
CA LEU A 817 -30.01 1.82 61.34
C LEU A 817 -31.27 1.12 61.87
N LEU A 818 -32.44 1.70 61.61
CA LEU A 818 -33.73 1.12 62.00
C LEU A 818 -34.43 0.46 60.81
N ASN A 819 -35.30 -0.53 61.06
CA ASN A 819 -36.07 -1.23 60.03
C ASN A 819 -37.02 -0.32 59.23
N THR A 820 -37.32 0.88 59.76
CA THR A 820 -38.13 1.91 59.11
C THR A 820 -37.32 2.85 58.21
N ASP A 821 -35.99 2.78 58.25
CA ASP A 821 -35.10 3.68 57.50
C ASP A 821 -34.92 3.23 56.04
N GLU A 822 -34.77 4.19 55.12
CA GLU A 822 -34.34 3.87 53.76
C GLU A 822 -32.84 3.53 53.74
N ILE A 823 -32.53 2.24 53.64
CA ILE A 823 -31.16 1.69 53.63
C ILE A 823 -30.73 1.23 52.23
N GLU A 824 -29.44 1.38 51.91
CA GLU A 824 -28.82 0.88 50.69
C GLU A 824 -27.54 0.08 51.02
N VAL A 825 -27.26 -0.93 50.20
CA VAL A 825 -26.00 -1.68 50.25
C VAL A 825 -24.93 -0.90 49.49
N ASP A 826 -23.91 -0.48 50.23
CA ASP A 826 -22.74 0.25 49.78
C ASP A 826 -21.51 -0.67 49.80
N HIS A 827 -20.55 -0.39 48.92
CA HIS A 827 -19.25 -1.04 48.97
C HIS A 827 -18.29 -0.20 49.81
N ILE A 828 -17.70 -0.78 50.84
CA ILE A 828 -16.73 -0.09 51.74
C ILE A 828 -15.66 0.58 50.87
N ILE A 829 -15.00 -0.21 50.03
CA ILE A 829 -14.19 0.26 48.90
C ILE A 829 -15.06 0.20 47.63
N PRO A 830 -15.37 1.33 46.98
CA PRO A 830 -16.21 1.32 45.79
C PRO A 830 -15.62 0.47 44.66
N LEU A 831 -16.46 -0.30 43.97
CA LEU A 831 -16.04 -1.13 42.83
C LEU A 831 -15.29 -0.31 41.76
N SER A 832 -15.73 0.92 41.55
CA SER A 832 -15.14 1.87 40.58
C SER A 832 -13.68 2.22 40.84
N VAL A 833 -13.13 1.87 42.01
CA VAL A 833 -11.74 2.14 42.41
C VAL A 833 -10.98 0.87 42.84
N GLY A 834 -11.52 -0.30 42.51
CA GLY A 834 -10.88 -1.60 42.75
C GLY A 834 -11.40 -2.36 43.95
N GLY A 835 -12.54 -1.95 44.51
CA GLY A 835 -13.26 -2.77 45.49
C GLY A 835 -13.65 -4.11 44.87
N ARG A 836 -13.57 -5.18 45.66
CA ARG A 836 -14.02 -6.51 45.24
C ARG A 836 -15.52 -6.64 45.50
N GLU A 837 -16.20 -7.33 44.60
CA GLU A 837 -17.59 -7.76 44.80
C GLU A 837 -17.59 -8.98 45.74
N ALA A 838 -17.45 -8.72 47.04
CA ALA A 838 -17.38 -9.74 48.08
C ALA A 838 -18.13 -9.25 49.33
N ILE A 839 -18.76 -10.16 50.07
CA ILE A 839 -19.54 -9.83 51.29
C ILE A 839 -18.71 -8.99 52.28
N ALA A 840 -17.42 -9.29 52.43
CA ALA A 840 -16.50 -8.55 53.30
C ALA A 840 -16.25 -7.07 52.89
N ASN A 841 -16.62 -6.69 51.66
CA ASN A 841 -16.53 -5.32 51.15
C ASN A 841 -17.91 -4.66 51.04
N LEU A 842 -18.97 -5.29 51.55
CA LEU A 842 -20.32 -4.73 51.58
C LEU A 842 -20.64 -4.19 52.97
N GLN A 843 -21.38 -3.09 53.01
CA GLN A 843 -21.92 -2.51 54.22
C GLN A 843 -23.32 -1.94 53.96
N VAL A 844 -24.17 -1.91 54.97
CA VAL A 844 -25.49 -1.27 54.92
C VAL A 844 -25.38 0.14 55.45
N THR A 845 -25.89 1.11 54.68
CA THR A 845 -25.82 2.54 55.03
C THR A 845 -27.18 3.20 54.80
N HIS A 846 -27.44 4.34 55.45
CA HIS A 846 -28.57 5.17 55.06
C HIS A 846 -28.42 5.61 53.61
N LYS A 847 -29.50 5.57 52.84
CA LYS A 847 -29.54 5.92 51.42
C LYS A 847 -28.92 7.28 51.10
N ASN A 848 -29.20 8.30 51.91
CA ASN A 848 -28.61 9.64 51.73
C ASN A 848 -27.09 9.65 51.99
N CYS A 849 -26.62 8.85 52.95
CA CYS A 849 -25.20 8.72 53.24
C CYS A 849 -24.46 8.03 52.09
N ASN A 850 -25.03 6.95 51.55
CA ASN A 850 -24.48 6.26 50.37
C ASN A 850 -24.36 7.20 49.16
N ARG A 851 -25.42 7.95 48.87
CA ARG A 851 -25.45 8.91 47.75
C ARG A 851 -24.46 10.06 47.94
N GLN A 852 -24.28 10.55 49.16
CA GLN A 852 -23.29 11.58 49.47
C GLN A 852 -21.85 11.06 49.36
N LYS A 853 -21.57 9.85 49.83
CA LYS A 853 -20.26 9.18 49.68
C LYS A 853 -19.91 8.97 48.20
N GLY A 854 -20.86 8.49 47.42
CA GLY A 854 -20.67 8.22 45.99
C GLY A 854 -19.52 7.24 45.75
N ASN A 855 -18.44 7.70 45.09
CA ASN A 855 -17.25 6.88 44.84
C ASN A 855 -16.10 7.15 45.83
N GLN A 856 -16.27 8.01 46.82
CA GLN A 856 -15.23 8.36 47.80
C GLN A 856 -14.99 7.20 48.78
N MET A 857 -13.77 7.07 49.32
CA MET A 857 -13.51 6.16 50.45
C MET A 857 -13.92 6.88 51.74
N ASN A 858 -14.53 6.14 52.68
CA ASN A 858 -14.79 6.65 54.02
C ASN A 858 -13.49 6.88 54.79
#